data_AF-A0A6A6SGR5-F1
#
_entry.id   AF-A0A6A6SGR5-F1
#
_cell.length_a   1.000
_cell.length_b   1.000
_cell.length_c   1.000
_cell.angle_alpha   90.00
_cell.angle_beta   90.00
_cell.angle_gamma   90.00
#
_symmetry.space_group_name_H-M   'P 1'
#
loop_
_entity.id
_entity.type
_entity.pdbx_description
1 polymer ?
#
loop_
_entity_poly.entity_id
_entity_poly.type
_entity_poly.pdbx_seq_one_letter_code
_entity_poly.pdbx_strand_id
1 'polypeptide(L)'
;MEAPPILRLPDEILLRISARLVNPFQNVRAEKLLEEGPTDYYHDLNNVALLCRRLSSIVREVMLADPVVPFTKLDRLVRVYLEYPELAPKTHSLEVVCGFKESLNQKGDHHGWPNMVSGFKDECIDTIRKQTMDEKHKSDWISDLDGWKDDYEASRGSDQIVADFEAQDPYFGLLLVLLPNLQRLLLGTLNTTRIPALMDLLWECQPTVLSGNMSVTHEAWHHGYLMDAFLTAAPRLKQLETPLHWTNHGFTMKSYHNTPDIKMLHPFSKLQSLTIPVEIIAAMPGSKDVVMEELWPTILFPATLEHLDIVVGSADMTPLVNLPNEILLNIANHLLATDLCNLARTCNTLRPVAEKELYQNVVVPSPQTRDRGYRPDFINRICPLVITLLNRPDLAKIVRSVLVCVGKRSKTFTPEERYMAKYDKIIQAFCSECSSGRDSLGDNYIRLRRSRAWSSSLRDKSTKPWLGIMLLLLHNLDALSITFFSSIVDFANDPVCDDCSYDTCDLSELFGGGPNFDPYLVPGLRKVRALNLLARAVSMPWFQLPSLQSLLLWPHITLLGAGAYKLPEKLLYKTPKIKEISAMCWTRCLLDGEAQWGLGATGLLALEPFRSAQSVTLYLHNNVYRHGMSTGMHDKVFLTARQPGDCAALVARLTPLIPTIESLCIQFPEYAFGRHKNVQCLRNIETLSQLQHFKCLKYISIPQPLLYKSPASRIRRPITKVLPASLESICVTFPTLEIRGLLTELLQCQIDHFRNLKEVELETSIDCGEDFGVLDGDDHAIWDDLKEAGIVVYITHDPGDVKPEWYEGVKAKNVGKVADWIETLDKPEEPDIVGFTPFWDGVNVDI
;
A
#
# COMPACT_ATOMS: atom_id res chain seq x y z
N MET A 1 -27.91 21.51 11.15
CA MET A 1 -27.59 22.41 10.02
C MET A 1 -26.73 21.60 9.09
N GLU A 2 -27.21 21.38 7.87
CA GLU A 2 -26.44 20.75 6.79
C GLU A 2 -25.08 21.46 6.67
N ALA A 3 -23.97 20.74 6.91
CA ALA A 3 -22.73 21.09 6.26
C ALA A 3 -22.92 20.60 4.80
N PRO A 4 -22.78 21.47 3.81
CA PRO A 4 -23.06 21.07 2.44
C PRO A 4 -22.04 20.00 2.00
N PRO A 5 -22.42 19.02 1.16
CA PRO A 5 -21.47 18.15 0.47
C PRO A 5 -20.26 18.94 0.00
N ILE A 6 -19.08 18.32 -0.12
CA ILE A 6 -17.92 19.03 -0.69
C ILE A 6 -18.31 19.70 -2.03
N LEU A 7 -19.21 19.06 -2.82
CA LEU A 7 -19.82 19.60 -4.04
C LEU A 7 -21.00 20.57 -3.86
N ARG A 8 -21.34 20.97 -2.64
CA ARG A 8 -22.23 22.08 -2.28
C ARG A 8 -21.50 23.14 -1.45
N LEU A 9 -20.28 22.87 -0.97
CA LEU A 9 -19.43 23.91 -0.41
C LEU A 9 -19.25 25.00 -1.48
N PRO A 10 -19.27 26.29 -1.10
CA PRO A 10 -18.91 27.36 -2.01
C PRO A 10 -17.55 27.09 -2.66
N ASP A 11 -17.37 27.52 -3.91
CA ASP A 11 -16.12 27.30 -4.65
C ASP A 11 -14.92 27.84 -3.86
N GLU A 12 -15.10 28.88 -3.06
CA GLU A 12 -14.08 29.47 -2.18
C GLU A 12 -13.60 28.51 -1.09
N ILE A 13 -14.47 27.67 -0.53
CA ILE A 13 -14.09 26.67 0.48
C ILE A 13 -13.39 25.49 -0.22
N LEU A 14 -13.90 25.08 -1.38
CA LEU A 14 -13.28 24.01 -2.16
C LEU A 14 -11.90 24.39 -2.66
N LEU A 15 -11.71 25.63 -3.10
CA LEU A 15 -10.41 26.20 -3.44
C LEU A 15 -9.45 26.14 -2.24
N ARG A 16 -9.91 26.47 -1.03
CA ARG A 16 -9.08 26.39 0.19
C ARG A 16 -8.71 24.95 0.57
N ILE A 17 -9.63 24.01 0.41
CA ILE A 17 -9.38 22.58 0.67
C ILE A 17 -8.36 22.04 -0.34
N SER A 18 -8.62 22.25 -1.64
CA SER A 18 -7.72 21.84 -2.70
C SER A 18 -6.34 22.50 -2.57
N ALA A 19 -6.25 23.78 -2.18
CA ALA A 19 -4.98 24.46 -1.92
C ALA A 19 -4.17 23.82 -0.79
N ARG A 20 -4.83 23.16 0.17
CA ARG A 20 -4.15 22.41 1.25
C ARG A 20 -3.69 21.02 0.81
N LEU A 21 -4.37 20.40 -0.17
CA LEU A 21 -3.91 19.13 -0.77
C LEU A 21 -2.59 19.30 -1.53
N VAL A 22 -2.32 20.51 -2.04
CA VAL A 22 -1.04 20.86 -2.69
C VAL A 22 0.08 21.08 -1.67
N ASN A 23 -0.25 21.17 -0.38
CA ASN A 23 0.65 21.68 0.64
C ASN A 23 1.02 20.68 1.77
N PRO A 24 1.57 19.49 1.47
CA PRO A 24 2.26 18.68 2.47
C PRO A 24 3.74 19.09 2.66
N PHE A 25 4.24 20.10 1.94
CA PHE A 25 5.67 20.29 1.68
C PHE A 25 6.37 21.50 2.34
N GLN A 26 5.98 21.90 3.55
CA GLN A 26 6.93 22.66 4.39
C GLN A 26 8.17 21.83 4.81
N ASN A 27 8.20 20.50 4.58
CA ASN A 27 9.23 19.62 5.16
C ASN A 27 9.86 18.55 4.22
N VAL A 28 9.55 18.47 2.92
CA VAL A 28 10.17 17.42 2.06
C VAL A 28 11.17 17.99 1.08
N ARG A 29 12.24 17.21 0.92
CA ARG A 29 13.55 17.52 0.38
C ARG A 29 13.50 17.74 -1.14
N ALA A 30 14.22 18.76 -1.62
CA ALA A 30 14.49 18.97 -3.05
C ALA A 30 15.13 17.75 -3.74
N GLU A 31 15.86 16.90 -3.01
CA GLU A 31 16.45 15.66 -3.54
C GLU A 31 15.44 14.52 -3.77
N LYS A 32 14.31 14.47 -3.05
CA LYS A 32 13.26 13.47 -3.30
C LYS A 32 12.41 13.83 -4.53
N LEU A 33 12.19 15.13 -4.76
CA LEU A 33 11.60 15.62 -6.01
C LEU A 33 12.46 15.29 -7.23
N LEU A 34 13.77 15.04 -7.06
CA LEU A 34 14.71 14.56 -8.07
C LEU A 34 14.72 13.04 -8.27
N GLU A 35 14.02 12.25 -7.44
CA GLU A 35 13.87 10.78 -7.61
C GLU A 35 12.42 10.33 -7.93
N GLU A 36 11.39 10.97 -7.34
CA GLU A 36 9.99 10.49 -7.40
C GLU A 36 9.12 11.20 -8.47
N GLY A 37 9.58 12.30 -9.09
CA GLY A 37 8.86 12.97 -10.18
C GLY A 37 7.85 14.03 -9.70
N PRO A 38 7.76 15.21 -10.35
CA PRO A 38 6.70 16.20 -10.07
C PRO A 38 5.28 15.69 -10.41
N THR A 39 5.14 14.47 -10.91
CA THR A 39 3.85 13.79 -11.12
C THR A 39 3.15 13.40 -9.83
N ASP A 40 3.91 13.10 -8.77
CA ASP A 40 3.33 12.71 -7.49
C ASP A 40 2.84 13.95 -6.71
N TYR A 41 3.48 15.10 -6.91
CA TYR A 41 3.10 16.40 -6.32
C TYR A 41 1.65 16.80 -6.65
N TYR A 42 1.19 16.49 -7.87
CA TYR A 42 -0.18 16.76 -8.30
C TYR A 42 -1.05 15.52 -8.36
N HIS A 43 -0.59 14.37 -7.85
CA HIS A 43 -1.33 13.12 -7.98
C HIS A 43 -2.71 13.22 -7.32
N ASP A 44 -2.75 13.69 -6.08
CA ASP A 44 -4.00 13.81 -5.31
C ASP A 44 -4.94 14.85 -5.92
N LEU A 45 -4.40 15.98 -6.37
CA LEU A 45 -5.18 16.99 -7.08
C LEU A 45 -5.72 16.45 -8.41
N ASN A 46 -4.91 15.75 -9.20
CA ASN A 46 -5.36 15.13 -10.44
C ASN A 46 -6.48 14.11 -10.15
N ASN A 47 -6.33 13.31 -9.11
CA ASN A 47 -7.38 12.38 -8.68
C ASN A 47 -8.66 13.13 -8.31
N VAL A 48 -8.57 14.24 -7.58
CA VAL A 48 -9.72 15.12 -7.24
C VAL A 48 -10.33 15.77 -8.49
N ALA A 49 -9.51 16.20 -9.46
CA ALA A 49 -9.96 16.80 -10.71
C ALA A 49 -10.72 15.79 -11.58
N LEU A 50 -10.40 14.50 -11.47
CA LEU A 50 -11.05 13.42 -12.20
C LEU A 50 -12.40 13.00 -11.57
N LEU A 51 -12.68 13.38 -10.32
CA LEU A 51 -13.93 13.01 -9.64
C LEU A 51 -15.16 13.64 -10.29
N CYS A 52 -15.12 14.94 -10.65
CA CYS A 52 -16.22 15.59 -11.37
C CYS A 52 -15.79 16.89 -12.07
N ARG A 53 -16.64 17.38 -12.99
CA ARG A 53 -16.38 18.58 -13.79
C ARG A 53 -16.21 19.86 -12.96
N ARG A 54 -16.95 20.02 -11.85
CA ARG A 54 -16.86 21.18 -10.96
C ARG A 54 -15.53 21.20 -10.19
N LEU A 55 -15.11 20.05 -9.66
CA LEU A 55 -13.81 19.92 -9.00
C LEU A 55 -12.66 20.06 -9.99
N SER A 56 -12.82 19.61 -11.23
CA SER A 56 -11.83 19.84 -12.29
C SER A 56 -11.52 21.33 -12.51
N SER A 57 -12.54 22.21 -12.56
CA SER A 57 -12.31 23.66 -12.66
C SER A 57 -11.65 24.24 -11.41
N ILE A 58 -12.03 23.78 -10.23
CA ILE A 58 -11.48 24.25 -8.94
C ILE A 58 -10.03 23.82 -8.78
N VAL A 59 -9.73 22.55 -9.02
CA VAL A 59 -8.37 22.01 -8.98
C VAL A 59 -7.51 22.68 -10.02
N ARG A 60 -8.02 22.91 -11.23
CA ARG A 60 -7.28 23.66 -12.26
C ARG A 60 -6.93 25.06 -11.77
N GLU A 61 -7.87 25.76 -11.14
CA GLU A 61 -7.60 27.07 -10.55
C GLU A 61 -6.56 27.00 -9.43
N VAL A 62 -6.63 26.00 -8.55
CA VAL A 62 -5.62 25.80 -7.50
C VAL A 62 -4.24 25.48 -8.07
N MET A 63 -4.15 24.53 -9.00
CA MET A 63 -2.90 24.13 -9.64
C MET A 63 -2.23 25.28 -10.38
N LEU A 64 -3.02 26.20 -10.93
CA LEU A 64 -2.54 27.35 -11.69
C LEU A 64 -2.38 28.62 -10.85
N ALA A 65 -2.83 28.63 -9.59
CA ALA A 65 -2.53 29.73 -8.67
C ALA A 65 -1.04 29.71 -8.24
N ASP A 66 -0.50 28.51 -8.00
CA ASP A 66 0.90 28.26 -7.62
C ASP A 66 1.48 27.06 -8.41
N PRO A 67 1.63 27.16 -9.75
CA PRO A 67 2.14 26.10 -10.59
C PRO A 67 3.60 25.73 -10.28
N VAL A 68 3.84 24.42 -10.26
CA VAL A 68 5.13 23.74 -10.21
C VAL A 68 5.29 23.02 -11.55
N VAL A 69 6.18 23.50 -12.41
CA VAL A 69 6.29 23.00 -13.78
C VAL A 69 7.72 22.56 -14.09
N PRO A 70 7.91 21.36 -14.69
CA PRO A 70 9.21 21.00 -15.22
C PRO A 70 9.64 21.99 -16.31
N PHE A 71 10.90 22.43 -16.29
CA PHE A 71 11.44 23.35 -17.30
C PHE A 71 11.24 22.86 -18.74
N THR A 72 11.21 21.54 -18.97
CA THR A 72 10.99 20.93 -20.29
C THR A 72 9.51 20.90 -20.71
N LYS A 73 8.60 21.46 -19.92
CA LYS A 73 7.14 21.46 -20.15
C LYS A 73 6.54 22.86 -20.06
N LEU A 74 7.36 23.91 -20.16
CA LEU A 74 6.89 25.30 -20.03
C LEU A 74 5.92 25.67 -21.15
N ASP A 75 6.14 25.15 -22.35
CA ASP A 75 5.26 25.26 -23.51
C ASP A 75 3.81 24.85 -23.19
N ARG A 76 3.63 23.78 -22.40
CA ARG A 76 2.30 23.28 -22.01
C ARG A 76 1.60 24.26 -21.07
N LEU A 77 2.35 24.85 -20.14
CA LEU A 77 1.80 25.85 -19.22
C LEU A 77 1.48 27.17 -19.93
N VAL A 78 2.35 27.61 -20.86
CA VAL A 78 2.09 28.77 -21.74
C VAL A 78 0.81 28.56 -22.52
N ARG A 79 0.61 27.38 -23.12
CA ARG A 79 -0.63 27.03 -23.83
C ARG A 79 -1.86 27.18 -22.94
N VAL A 80 -1.79 26.70 -21.69
CA VAL A 80 -2.91 26.83 -20.75
C VAL A 80 -3.23 28.30 -20.49
N TYR A 81 -2.25 29.19 -20.33
CA TYR A 81 -2.52 30.62 -20.12
C TYR A 81 -2.97 31.37 -21.38
N LEU A 82 -2.59 30.92 -22.57
CA LEU A 82 -3.13 31.49 -23.81
C LEU A 82 -4.57 31.04 -24.07
N GLU A 83 -4.88 29.77 -23.79
CA GLU A 83 -6.23 29.21 -23.93
C GLU A 83 -7.20 29.73 -22.86
N TYR A 84 -6.69 29.99 -21.64
CA TYR A 84 -7.46 30.46 -20.47
C TYR A 84 -6.81 31.71 -19.84
N PRO A 85 -6.82 32.86 -20.53
CA PRO A 85 -6.12 34.08 -20.11
C PRO A 85 -6.59 34.64 -18.77
N GLU A 86 -7.80 34.32 -18.32
CA GLU A 86 -8.33 34.72 -17.02
C GLU A 86 -7.61 34.07 -15.83
N LEU A 87 -6.85 33.00 -16.05
CA LEU A 87 -6.08 32.31 -15.01
C LEU A 87 -4.74 32.97 -14.74
N ALA A 88 -4.14 33.63 -15.74
CA ALA A 88 -2.81 34.23 -15.62
C ALA A 88 -2.71 35.33 -14.54
N PRO A 89 -3.73 36.22 -14.37
CA PRO A 89 -3.75 37.15 -13.25
C PRO A 89 -3.97 36.51 -11.88
N LYS A 90 -4.42 35.24 -11.79
CA LYS A 90 -4.61 34.54 -10.51
C LYS A 90 -3.33 33.86 -10.01
N THR A 91 -2.32 33.74 -10.86
CA THR A 91 -1.05 33.12 -10.54
C THR A 91 -0.15 34.09 -9.79
N HIS A 92 0.17 33.75 -8.54
CA HIS A 92 1.01 34.59 -7.66
C HIS A 92 2.39 33.97 -7.42
N SER A 93 2.51 32.65 -7.55
CA SER A 93 3.77 31.91 -7.45
C SER A 93 4.02 31.12 -8.73
N LEU A 94 5.27 30.95 -9.12
CA LEU A 94 5.69 30.01 -10.15
C LEU A 94 6.94 29.29 -9.64
N GLU A 95 6.85 27.97 -9.54
CA GLU A 95 7.99 27.10 -9.29
C GLU A 95 8.37 26.36 -10.56
N VAL A 96 9.62 26.48 -10.97
CA VAL A 96 10.15 25.80 -12.15
C VAL A 96 11.21 24.82 -11.71
N VAL A 97 10.98 23.54 -12.00
CA VAL A 97 11.82 22.43 -11.52
C VAL A 97 12.59 21.76 -12.65
N CYS A 98 13.71 21.13 -12.33
CA CYS A 98 14.46 20.34 -13.31
C CYS A 98 13.67 19.07 -13.66
N GLY A 99 13.25 18.94 -14.93
CA GLY A 99 12.60 17.73 -15.43
C GLY A 99 13.57 16.54 -15.46
N PHE A 100 13.06 15.33 -15.17
CA PHE A 100 13.81 14.08 -15.20
C PHE A 100 14.21 13.69 -16.62
N LYS A 101 15.50 13.37 -16.82
CA LYS A 101 16.00 12.82 -18.09
C LYS A 101 15.54 11.37 -18.36
N GLU A 102 15.27 10.58 -17.30
CA GLU A 102 15.03 9.14 -17.45
C GLU A 102 13.58 8.76 -17.76
N SER A 103 12.59 9.51 -17.25
CA SER A 103 11.17 9.21 -17.51
C SER A 103 10.66 9.71 -18.87
N LEU A 104 11.39 10.63 -19.53
CA LEU A 104 11.09 11.11 -20.88
C LEU A 104 11.53 10.13 -21.99
N ASN A 105 12.40 9.17 -21.66
CA ASN A 105 12.82 8.11 -22.57
C ASN A 105 12.07 6.79 -22.31
N GLN A 106 10.79 6.85 -21.94
CA GLN A 106 9.94 5.67 -22.10
C GLN A 106 9.94 5.32 -23.59
N LYS A 107 10.61 4.22 -23.94
CA LYS A 107 10.69 3.66 -25.30
C LYS A 107 9.29 3.56 -25.89
N GLY A 108 8.89 4.55 -26.69
CA GLY A 108 7.57 4.61 -27.30
C GLY A 108 7.00 6.03 -27.43
N ASP A 109 7.39 6.97 -26.58
CA ASP A 109 6.93 8.37 -26.70
C ASP A 109 7.84 9.17 -27.64
N HIS A 110 7.98 8.70 -28.89
CA HIS A 110 8.71 9.39 -29.96
C HIS A 110 8.04 10.73 -30.38
N HIS A 111 6.96 11.13 -29.69
CA HIS A 111 6.13 12.30 -29.94
C HIS A 111 5.82 13.11 -28.66
N GLY A 112 6.59 12.97 -27.58
CA GLY A 112 6.33 13.69 -26.32
C GLY A 112 6.36 15.23 -26.40
N TRP A 113 6.84 15.76 -27.52
CA TRP A 113 6.75 17.17 -27.87
C TRP A 113 5.39 17.47 -28.49
N PRO A 114 4.65 18.49 -28.02
CA PRO A 114 3.35 18.78 -28.58
C PRO A 114 3.49 19.03 -30.08
N ASN A 115 2.65 18.38 -30.88
CA ASN A 115 2.35 18.91 -32.21
C ASN A 115 1.93 20.37 -32.00
N MET A 116 2.81 21.31 -32.36
CA MET A 116 2.48 22.72 -32.39
C MET A 116 1.38 22.88 -33.44
N VAL A 117 0.13 22.88 -32.98
CA VAL A 117 -1.00 23.30 -33.79
C VAL A 117 -0.70 24.75 -34.17
N SER A 118 -0.76 25.07 -35.47
CA SER A 118 -0.31 26.38 -35.99
C SER A 118 -0.86 27.58 -35.21
N GLY A 119 -2.10 27.49 -34.73
CA GLY A 119 -2.73 28.54 -33.93
C GLY A 119 -2.03 28.89 -32.60
N PHE A 120 -1.46 27.90 -31.90
CA PHE A 120 -0.76 28.16 -30.63
C PHE A 120 0.48 29.05 -30.82
N LYS A 121 1.19 28.84 -31.93
CA LYS A 121 2.39 29.60 -32.26
C LYS A 121 2.06 31.05 -32.61
N ASP A 122 1.03 31.25 -33.42
CA ASP A 122 0.55 32.58 -33.79
C ASP A 122 0.13 33.40 -32.56
N GLU A 123 -0.55 32.77 -31.59
CA GLU A 123 -0.91 33.39 -30.31
C GLU A 123 0.32 33.77 -29.44
N CYS A 124 1.36 32.93 -29.44
CA CYS A 124 2.63 33.25 -28.78
C CYS A 124 3.29 34.48 -29.44
N ILE A 125 3.39 34.49 -30.77
CA ILE A 125 3.97 35.60 -31.54
C ILE A 125 3.21 36.91 -31.30
N ASP A 126 1.87 36.86 -31.30
CA ASP A 126 1.04 38.02 -31.03
C ASP A 126 1.22 38.53 -29.58
N THR A 127 1.46 37.63 -28.63
CA THR A 127 1.79 37.99 -27.25
C THR A 127 3.15 38.68 -27.16
N ILE A 128 4.16 38.20 -27.88
CA ILE A 128 5.50 38.80 -27.95
C ILE A 128 5.43 40.21 -28.56
N ARG A 129 4.71 40.37 -29.68
CA ARG A 129 4.56 41.66 -30.38
C ARG A 129 3.96 42.75 -29.49
N LYS A 130 3.05 42.38 -28.58
CA LYS A 130 2.37 43.29 -27.64
C LYS A 130 3.26 43.79 -26.50
N GLN A 131 4.41 43.16 -26.25
CA GLN A 131 5.27 43.57 -25.15
C GLN A 131 5.93 44.93 -25.39
N THR A 132 6.22 45.67 -24.34
CA THR A 132 6.97 46.94 -24.41
C THR A 132 8.46 46.68 -24.19
N MET A 133 9.12 46.16 -25.23
CA MET A 133 10.55 45.82 -25.23
C MET A 133 11.19 46.20 -26.58
N ASP A 134 12.51 46.10 -26.68
CA ASP A 134 13.25 46.47 -27.90
C ASP A 134 12.77 45.63 -29.11
N GLU A 135 12.54 46.28 -30.26
CA GLU A 135 12.01 45.60 -31.45
C GLU A 135 12.97 44.54 -32.01
N LYS A 136 14.28 44.72 -31.82
CA LYS A 136 15.27 43.68 -32.14
C LYS A 136 15.07 42.48 -31.23
N HIS A 137 14.93 42.69 -29.92
CA HIS A 137 14.68 41.60 -28.98
C HIS A 137 13.37 40.86 -29.29
N LYS A 138 12.28 41.55 -29.67
CA LYS A 138 11.04 40.88 -30.14
C LYS A 138 11.28 40.04 -31.38
N SER A 139 12.03 40.56 -32.34
CA SER A 139 12.35 39.85 -33.58
C SER A 139 13.20 38.61 -33.30
N ASP A 140 14.20 38.72 -32.42
CA ASP A 140 15.06 37.62 -31.98
C ASP A 140 14.22 36.57 -31.24
N TRP A 141 13.31 37.00 -30.37
CA TRP A 141 12.40 36.10 -29.64
C TRP A 141 11.47 35.32 -30.57
N ILE A 142 10.86 36.00 -31.55
CA ILE A 142 10.02 35.34 -32.56
C ILE A 142 10.85 34.39 -33.42
N SER A 143 12.08 34.78 -33.77
CA SER A 143 13.01 33.95 -34.53
C SER A 143 13.38 32.68 -33.78
N ASP A 144 13.66 32.74 -32.47
CA ASP A 144 13.98 31.56 -31.66
C ASP A 144 12.77 30.63 -31.49
N LEU A 145 11.57 31.22 -31.36
CA LEU A 145 10.31 30.46 -31.38
C LEU A 145 10.04 29.82 -32.76
N ASP A 146 10.54 30.41 -33.84
CA ASP A 146 10.39 29.95 -35.22
C ASP A 146 11.41 28.86 -35.61
N GLY A 147 12.69 29.08 -35.33
CA GLY A 147 13.83 28.31 -35.82
C GLY A 147 14.02 26.95 -35.15
N TRP A 148 13.44 26.76 -33.97
CA TRP A 148 13.69 25.56 -33.15
C TRP A 148 13.33 24.24 -33.84
N LYS A 149 12.30 24.23 -34.69
CA LYS A 149 11.87 23.00 -35.38
C LYS A 149 12.89 22.52 -36.43
N ASP A 150 13.52 23.46 -37.12
CA ASP A 150 14.46 23.17 -38.21
C ASP A 150 15.85 22.78 -37.64
N ASP A 151 16.26 23.43 -36.55
CA ASP A 151 17.53 23.13 -35.86
C ASP A 151 17.48 21.80 -35.08
N TYR A 152 16.33 21.44 -34.49
CA TYR A 152 16.16 20.15 -33.81
C TYR A 152 16.28 18.96 -34.77
N GLU A 153 15.74 19.07 -35.98
CA GLU A 153 15.86 18.03 -37.00
C GLU A 153 17.30 17.92 -37.54
N ALA A 154 18.03 19.03 -37.61
CA ALA A 154 19.43 19.07 -38.03
C ALA A 154 20.40 18.53 -36.95
N SER A 155 20.08 18.68 -35.66
CA SER A 155 20.95 18.41 -34.50
C SER A 155 20.96 16.96 -33.99
N ARG A 156 20.42 16.00 -34.76
CA ARG A 156 20.38 14.55 -34.41
C ARG A 156 21.77 13.89 -34.22
N GLY A 157 22.88 14.63 -34.34
CA GLY A 157 24.24 14.18 -34.09
C GLY A 157 24.86 14.82 -32.84
N SER A 158 25.01 14.03 -31.78
CA SER A 158 25.81 14.25 -30.55
C SER A 158 25.50 15.43 -29.60
N ASP A 159 24.94 16.57 -30.04
CA ASP A 159 24.68 17.73 -29.16
C ASP A 159 23.20 17.94 -28.82
N GLN A 160 22.43 16.84 -28.75
CA GLN A 160 21.00 16.82 -28.40
C GLN A 160 20.68 17.56 -27.09
N ILE A 161 21.64 17.58 -26.15
CA ILE A 161 21.47 18.19 -24.82
C ILE A 161 21.34 19.71 -24.91
N VAL A 162 22.06 20.38 -25.82
CA VAL A 162 22.05 21.86 -25.93
C VAL A 162 20.79 22.32 -26.66
N ALA A 163 20.42 21.65 -27.75
CA ALA A 163 19.21 21.95 -28.52
C ALA A 163 17.89 21.76 -27.75
N ASP A 164 17.87 20.83 -26.78
CA ASP A 164 16.71 20.64 -25.88
C ASP A 164 16.56 21.79 -24.86
N PHE A 165 17.63 22.54 -24.57
CA PHE A 165 17.62 23.64 -23.59
C PHE A 165 17.23 24.98 -24.20
N GLU A 166 17.80 25.35 -25.34
CA GLU A 166 17.46 26.60 -26.08
C GLU A 166 15.97 26.64 -26.46
N ALA A 167 15.33 25.47 -26.57
CA ALA A 167 13.91 25.29 -26.86
C ALA A 167 12.95 25.96 -25.87
N GLN A 168 13.36 26.09 -24.59
CA GLN A 168 12.45 26.41 -23.50
C GLN A 168 12.53 27.88 -23.07
N ASP A 169 13.62 28.57 -23.40
CA ASP A 169 13.84 29.99 -23.08
C ASP A 169 12.74 30.90 -23.65
N PRO A 170 12.29 30.72 -24.92
CA PRO A 170 11.16 31.50 -25.45
C PRO A 170 9.88 31.32 -24.64
N TYR A 171 9.60 30.10 -24.17
CA TYR A 171 8.39 29.80 -23.37
C TYR A 171 8.53 30.29 -21.93
N PHE A 172 9.73 30.25 -21.35
CA PHE A 172 9.98 30.79 -20.03
C PHE A 172 9.78 32.31 -20.01
N GLY A 173 10.33 33.02 -21.00
CA GLY A 173 10.06 34.45 -21.20
C GLY A 173 8.57 34.75 -21.35
N LEU A 174 7.82 33.87 -22.05
CA LEU A 174 6.39 34.05 -22.30
C LEU A 174 5.62 33.94 -20.98
N LEU A 175 5.97 33.01 -20.09
CA LEU A 175 5.36 32.91 -18.77
C LEU A 175 5.62 34.17 -17.93
N LEU A 176 6.84 34.71 -17.92
CA LEU A 176 7.17 35.90 -17.14
C LEU A 176 6.34 37.13 -17.55
N VAL A 177 6.04 37.27 -18.84
CA VAL A 177 5.20 38.37 -19.36
C VAL A 177 3.70 38.07 -19.26
N LEU A 178 3.29 36.80 -19.38
CA LEU A 178 1.88 36.39 -19.30
C LEU A 178 1.31 36.46 -17.89
N LEU A 179 2.14 36.38 -16.84
CA LEU A 179 1.69 36.32 -15.45
C LEU A 179 1.78 37.71 -14.77
N PRO A 180 0.80 38.62 -14.92
CA PRO A 180 0.89 40.01 -14.47
C PRO A 180 0.99 40.17 -12.94
N ASN A 181 0.56 39.18 -12.16
CA ASN A 181 0.54 39.22 -10.69
C ASN A 181 1.58 38.31 -10.03
N LEU A 182 2.57 37.82 -10.79
CA LEU A 182 3.65 36.99 -10.26
C LEU A 182 4.42 37.73 -9.15
N GLN A 183 4.38 37.19 -7.94
CA GLN A 183 5.04 37.70 -6.75
C GLN A 183 6.16 36.78 -6.25
N ARG A 184 6.09 35.47 -6.52
CA ARG A 184 7.07 34.48 -6.06
C ARG A 184 7.58 33.71 -7.26
N LEU A 185 8.89 33.65 -7.44
CA LEU A 185 9.53 32.84 -8.48
C LEU A 185 10.54 31.91 -7.83
N LEU A 186 10.30 30.61 -7.92
CA LEU A 186 11.12 29.58 -7.30
C LEU A 186 11.79 28.71 -8.37
N LEU A 187 13.11 28.68 -8.40
CA LEU A 187 13.88 28.00 -9.45
C LEU A 187 14.70 26.81 -8.91
N GLY A 188 14.46 26.40 -7.67
CA GLY A 188 15.40 25.69 -6.81
C GLY A 188 16.19 24.56 -7.46
N THR A 189 15.50 23.61 -8.06
CA THR A 189 16.13 22.41 -8.63
C THR A 189 16.74 22.64 -10.03
N LEU A 190 16.60 23.83 -10.62
CA LEU A 190 17.23 24.14 -11.90
C LEU A 190 18.75 24.24 -11.78
N ASN A 191 19.39 23.99 -12.92
CA ASN A 191 20.79 24.32 -13.11
C ASN A 191 20.88 25.76 -13.60
N THR A 192 21.83 26.54 -13.08
CA THR A 192 22.05 27.94 -13.50
C THR A 192 22.26 28.09 -14.99
N THR A 193 22.92 27.10 -15.63
CA THR A 193 23.14 27.10 -17.08
C THR A 193 21.85 27.04 -17.89
N ARG A 194 20.71 26.73 -17.28
CA ARG A 194 19.41 26.67 -17.96
C ARG A 194 18.67 28.00 -18.00
N ILE A 195 19.12 29.01 -17.27
CA ILE A 195 18.54 30.36 -17.34
C ILE A 195 19.68 31.38 -17.34
N PRO A 196 20.44 31.51 -18.44
CA PRO A 196 21.59 32.41 -18.51
C PRO A 196 21.21 33.88 -18.27
N ALA A 197 20.03 34.31 -18.73
CA ALA A 197 19.55 35.68 -18.54
C ALA A 197 19.40 36.06 -17.05
N LEU A 198 19.08 35.11 -16.18
CA LEU A 198 19.05 35.36 -14.73
C LEU A 198 20.46 35.62 -14.20
N MET A 199 21.49 34.96 -14.76
CA MET A 199 22.87 35.25 -14.40
C MET A 199 23.27 36.65 -14.86
N ASP A 200 22.88 37.08 -16.05
CA ASP A 200 23.17 38.43 -16.56
C ASP A 200 22.47 39.56 -15.80
N LEU A 201 21.33 39.23 -15.18
CA LEU A 201 20.53 40.17 -14.39
C LEU A 201 21.17 40.36 -13.02
N LEU A 202 21.72 39.28 -12.47
CA LEU A 202 22.38 39.26 -11.18
C LEU A 202 23.89 39.64 -11.29
N TRP A 203 24.51 39.51 -12.47
CA TRP A 203 25.95 39.69 -12.68
C TRP A 203 26.29 40.29 -14.06
N GLU A 204 27.32 41.15 -14.13
CA GLU A 204 27.97 41.53 -15.39
C GLU A 204 28.84 40.40 -15.97
N CYS A 205 28.21 39.37 -16.54
CA CYS A 205 28.94 38.33 -17.27
C CYS A 205 29.65 38.91 -18.50
N GLN A 206 30.85 39.46 -18.33
CA GLN A 206 31.71 39.87 -19.44
C GLN A 206 32.26 38.60 -20.12
N PRO A 207 32.01 38.39 -21.42
CA PRO A 207 32.59 37.27 -22.13
C PRO A 207 34.11 37.48 -22.24
N THR A 208 34.85 36.78 -21.39
CA THR A 208 36.31 36.67 -21.53
C THR A 208 36.60 35.77 -22.71
N VAL A 209 36.95 36.37 -23.84
CA VAL A 209 37.46 35.67 -25.02
C VAL A 209 38.76 34.96 -24.60
N LEU A 210 38.66 33.67 -24.26
CA LEU A 210 39.84 32.83 -24.09
C LEU A 210 40.54 32.78 -25.45
N SER A 211 41.72 33.39 -25.50
CA SER A 211 42.56 33.48 -26.69
C SER A 211 43.04 32.09 -27.11
N GLY A 212 42.25 31.40 -27.95
CA GLY A 212 42.66 30.13 -28.55
C GLY A 212 41.52 29.24 -29.06
N ASN A 213 41.05 29.49 -30.28
CA ASN A 213 40.46 28.52 -31.22
C ASN A 213 39.17 27.73 -30.88
N MET A 214 38.44 28.01 -29.80
CA MET A 214 37.05 27.53 -29.69
C MET A 214 36.08 28.69 -29.95
N SER A 215 35.62 28.80 -31.20
CA SER A 215 34.58 29.74 -31.63
C SER A 215 33.18 29.24 -31.24
N VAL A 216 32.96 28.91 -29.98
CA VAL A 216 31.58 28.79 -29.49
C VAL A 216 31.08 30.23 -29.37
N THR A 217 30.23 30.64 -30.30
CA THR A 217 29.59 31.95 -30.33
C THR A 217 28.66 32.08 -29.12
N HIS A 218 29.21 32.55 -28.00
CA HIS A 218 28.49 32.85 -26.76
C HIS A 218 27.38 33.91 -26.92
N GLU A 219 27.25 34.55 -28.09
CA GLU A 219 26.09 35.39 -28.44
C GLU A 219 24.76 34.64 -28.28
N ALA A 220 24.75 33.30 -28.40
CA ALA A 220 23.54 32.48 -28.23
C ALA A 220 23.04 32.38 -26.78
N TRP A 221 23.84 32.71 -25.77
CA TRP A 221 23.40 32.57 -24.36
C TRP A 221 22.73 33.83 -23.81
N HIS A 222 22.91 34.96 -24.48
CA HIS A 222 22.42 36.26 -24.05
C HIS A 222 21.18 36.63 -24.85
N HIS A 223 20.11 35.86 -24.70
CA HIS A 223 18.81 36.20 -25.28
C HIS A 223 18.30 37.50 -24.62
N GLY A 224 18.53 38.64 -25.29
CA GLY A 224 18.15 39.96 -24.80
C GLY A 224 16.65 40.08 -24.49
N TYR A 225 15.80 39.31 -25.18
CA TYR A 225 14.38 39.24 -24.88
C TYR A 225 14.06 38.59 -23.54
N LEU A 226 14.83 37.58 -23.10
CA LEU A 226 14.59 36.90 -21.84
C LEU A 226 14.96 37.82 -20.67
N MET A 227 16.03 38.62 -20.85
CA MET A 227 16.37 39.72 -19.95
C MET A 227 15.22 40.73 -19.84
N ASP A 228 14.68 41.21 -20.98
CA ASP A 228 13.56 42.16 -20.98
C ASP A 228 12.29 41.56 -20.34
N ALA A 229 12.03 40.28 -20.55
CA ALA A 229 10.93 39.55 -19.89
C ALA A 229 11.14 39.49 -18.36
N PHE A 230 12.36 39.22 -17.89
CA PHE A 230 12.69 39.27 -16.47
C PHE A 230 12.55 40.68 -15.90
N LEU A 231 13.03 41.71 -16.58
CA LEU A 231 12.88 43.11 -16.17
C LEU A 231 11.41 43.53 -16.11
N THR A 232 10.55 42.93 -16.94
CA THR A 232 9.10 43.11 -16.88
C THR A 232 8.49 42.45 -15.63
N ALA A 233 9.05 41.34 -15.15
CA ALA A 233 8.60 40.64 -13.93
C ALA A 233 9.21 41.20 -12.63
N ALA A 234 10.46 41.65 -12.67
CA ALA A 234 11.26 42.01 -11.49
C ALA A 234 10.58 43.00 -10.52
N PRO A 235 9.92 44.09 -10.98
CA PRO A 235 9.28 45.05 -10.07
C PRO A 235 8.07 44.49 -9.30
N ARG A 236 7.62 43.28 -9.63
CA ARG A 236 6.44 42.62 -9.06
C ARG A 236 6.81 41.51 -8.08
N LEU A 237 8.02 40.96 -8.20
CA LEU A 237 8.52 39.88 -7.37
C LEU A 237 8.82 40.36 -5.95
N LYS A 238 8.24 39.66 -4.98
CA LYS A 238 8.50 39.76 -3.55
C LYS A 238 9.39 38.63 -3.05
N GLN A 239 9.35 37.47 -3.68
CA GLN A 239 10.23 36.35 -3.37
C GLN A 239 10.90 35.85 -4.65
N LEU A 240 12.21 35.65 -4.58
CA LEU A 240 13.01 35.07 -5.64
C LEU A 240 13.90 33.97 -5.04
N GLU A 241 13.75 32.75 -5.53
CA GLU A 241 14.72 31.68 -5.29
C GLU A 241 15.46 31.42 -6.60
N THR A 242 16.77 31.63 -6.56
CA THR A 242 17.66 31.36 -7.69
C THR A 242 17.89 29.84 -7.84
N PRO A 243 18.32 29.37 -9.03
CA PRO A 243 18.70 27.97 -9.21
C PRO A 243 19.73 27.55 -8.15
N LEU A 244 19.45 26.52 -7.35
CA LEU A 244 20.32 26.07 -6.25
C LEU A 244 21.47 25.19 -6.76
N HIS A 245 21.33 24.54 -7.92
CA HIS A 245 22.38 23.72 -8.49
C HIS A 245 23.34 24.53 -9.34
N TRP A 246 24.40 25.03 -8.69
CA TRP A 246 25.54 25.68 -9.33
C TRP A 246 26.59 24.62 -9.69
N THR A 247 26.31 23.79 -10.70
CA THR A 247 27.28 22.77 -11.09
C THR A 247 28.44 23.40 -11.85
N ASN A 248 29.65 23.26 -11.32
CA ASN A 248 30.92 23.58 -12.00
C ASN A 248 31.27 22.51 -13.07
N HIS A 249 30.27 21.87 -13.67
CA HIS A 249 30.42 20.70 -14.52
C HIS A 249 30.89 21.09 -15.92
N GLY A 250 32.21 21.05 -16.11
CA GLY A 250 32.87 20.60 -17.34
C GLY A 250 32.89 21.54 -18.53
N PHE A 251 31.85 22.34 -18.76
CA PHE A 251 31.94 23.48 -19.68
C PHE A 251 32.68 24.58 -18.94
N THR A 252 33.81 24.99 -19.50
CA THR A 252 34.81 25.84 -18.87
C THR A 252 34.26 27.21 -18.47
N MET A 253 33.56 27.32 -17.34
CA MET A 253 33.46 28.59 -16.59
C MET A 253 34.82 29.04 -16.03
N LYS A 254 35.90 28.30 -16.32
CA LYS A 254 37.28 28.81 -16.25
C LYS A 254 37.51 30.04 -17.13
N SER A 255 36.64 30.37 -18.08
CA SER A 255 36.72 31.68 -18.77
C SER A 255 36.33 32.83 -17.84
N TYR A 256 35.33 32.68 -16.96
CA TYR A 256 34.83 33.73 -16.06
C TYR A 256 35.72 33.98 -14.82
N HIS A 257 37.05 33.98 -15.00
CA HIS A 257 38.00 34.24 -13.91
C HIS A 257 38.06 35.71 -13.45
N ASN A 258 37.41 36.62 -14.15
CA ASN A 258 37.13 37.96 -13.64
C ASN A 258 35.69 37.94 -13.12
N THR A 259 35.54 37.92 -11.79
CA THR A 259 34.24 37.99 -11.13
C THR A 259 33.52 39.25 -11.59
N PRO A 260 32.36 39.13 -12.26
CA PRO A 260 31.52 40.26 -12.63
C PRO A 260 31.25 41.22 -11.49
N ASP A 261 31.25 42.53 -11.76
CA ASP A 261 30.57 43.46 -10.86
C ASP A 261 29.09 43.03 -10.79
N ILE A 262 28.57 42.87 -9.57
CA ILE A 262 27.17 42.49 -9.34
C ILE A 262 26.31 43.63 -9.89
N LYS A 263 25.44 43.32 -10.85
CA LYS A 263 24.40 44.28 -11.21
C LYS A 263 23.46 44.38 -10.02
N MET A 264 23.23 45.62 -9.58
CA MET A 264 22.37 45.90 -8.45
C MET A 264 21.01 45.26 -8.69
N LEU A 265 20.46 44.57 -7.68
CA LEU A 265 19.10 43.99 -7.68
C LEU A 265 17.99 45.07 -7.72
N HIS A 266 18.32 46.29 -8.13
CA HIS A 266 17.44 47.44 -8.26
C HIS A 266 16.18 47.21 -9.10
N PRO A 267 16.19 46.41 -10.18
CA PRO A 267 14.95 46.09 -10.89
C PRO A 267 13.91 45.41 -9.98
N PHE A 268 14.36 44.71 -8.93
CA PHE A 268 13.52 44.04 -7.96
C PHE A 268 13.09 44.95 -6.80
N SER A 269 12.45 46.07 -7.15
CA SER A 269 12.05 47.11 -6.18
C SER A 269 11.15 46.62 -5.03
N LYS A 270 10.49 45.47 -5.15
CA LYS A 270 9.59 44.88 -4.15
C LYS A 270 10.11 43.60 -3.49
N LEU A 271 11.34 43.19 -3.75
CA LEU A 271 11.87 41.92 -3.25
C LEU A 271 12.06 41.96 -1.74
N GLN A 272 11.36 41.07 -1.04
CA GLN A 272 11.40 40.90 0.41
C GLN A 272 12.18 39.66 0.82
N SER A 273 12.18 38.60 0.00
CA SER A 273 12.89 37.35 0.28
C SER A 273 13.72 36.91 -0.92
N LEU A 274 14.98 36.60 -0.68
CA LEU A 274 15.92 36.10 -1.68
C LEU A 274 16.58 34.82 -1.18
N THR A 275 16.43 33.74 -1.93
CA THR A 275 17.12 32.46 -1.67
C THR A 275 18.22 32.27 -2.71
N ILE A 276 19.46 32.16 -2.23
CA ILE A 276 20.65 31.99 -3.07
C ILE A 276 21.54 30.84 -2.56
N PRO A 277 22.14 30.03 -3.45
CA PRO A 277 23.16 29.08 -3.04
C PRO A 277 24.43 29.77 -2.52
N VAL A 278 25.15 29.13 -1.59
CA VAL A 278 26.38 29.66 -0.99
C VAL A 278 27.49 29.92 -2.03
N GLU A 279 27.48 29.15 -3.11
CA GLU A 279 28.38 29.27 -4.25
C GLU A 279 28.32 30.65 -4.91
N ILE A 280 27.14 31.28 -4.90
CA ILE A 280 26.96 32.66 -5.38
C ILE A 280 27.78 33.63 -4.56
N ILE A 281 27.71 33.51 -3.23
CA ILE A 281 28.40 34.41 -2.31
C ILE A 281 29.92 34.23 -2.46
N ALA A 282 30.37 32.98 -2.60
CA ALA A 282 31.77 32.67 -2.84
C ALA A 282 32.30 33.26 -4.16
N ALA A 283 31.43 33.43 -5.16
CA ALA A 283 31.78 33.98 -6.48
C ALA A 283 31.74 35.52 -6.56
N MET A 284 31.27 36.22 -5.51
CA MET A 284 31.18 37.69 -5.53
C MET A 284 32.56 38.37 -5.52
N PRO A 285 32.77 39.48 -6.27
CA PRO A 285 34.00 40.27 -6.23
C PRO A 285 34.29 40.77 -4.82
N GLY A 286 35.53 40.64 -4.37
CA GLY A 286 35.94 41.12 -3.04
C GLY A 286 35.62 40.18 -1.88
N SER A 287 35.03 38.99 -2.10
CA SER A 287 34.84 37.96 -1.06
C SER A 287 36.14 37.47 -0.41
N LYS A 288 37.29 37.81 -1.01
CA LYS A 288 38.64 37.53 -0.50
C LYS A 288 39.34 38.75 0.11
N ASP A 289 38.79 39.96 -0.05
CA ASP A 289 39.38 41.21 0.45
C ASP A 289 38.62 41.69 1.71
N VAL A 290 39.27 41.60 2.86
CA VAL A 290 38.74 41.87 4.22
C VAL A 290 38.13 43.29 4.40
N VAL A 291 38.46 44.24 3.52
CA VAL A 291 38.06 45.66 3.66
C VAL A 291 36.61 45.91 3.21
N MET A 292 35.99 44.92 2.57
CA MET A 292 34.70 45.07 1.90
C MET A 292 33.50 44.71 2.82
N GLU A 293 33.71 44.06 3.98
CA GLU A 293 32.64 43.57 4.88
C GLU A 293 31.63 44.65 5.35
N GLU A 294 32.00 45.92 5.43
CA GLU A 294 31.12 46.98 5.94
C GLU A 294 30.16 47.61 4.91
N LEU A 295 30.38 47.41 3.60
CA LEU A 295 29.61 48.09 2.53
C LEU A 295 28.67 47.16 1.73
N TRP A 296 28.67 45.86 2.01
CA TRP A 296 27.96 44.85 1.21
C TRP A 296 26.44 44.92 1.25
N PRO A 297 25.77 45.14 2.41
CA PRO A 297 24.31 45.01 2.47
C PRO A 297 23.55 46.15 1.76
N THR A 298 24.11 47.36 1.73
CA THR A 298 23.36 48.58 1.36
C THR A 298 23.41 48.93 -0.12
N ILE A 299 24.41 48.47 -0.86
CA ILE A 299 24.59 48.81 -2.28
C ILE A 299 23.99 47.74 -3.20
N LEU A 300 24.02 46.46 -2.80
CA LEU A 300 23.72 45.35 -3.72
C LEU A 300 22.26 44.88 -3.69
N PHE A 301 21.61 44.96 -2.53
CA PHE A 301 20.25 44.48 -2.33
C PHE A 301 19.24 45.64 -2.38
N PRO A 302 18.01 45.38 -2.84
CA PRO A 302 16.97 46.39 -2.78
C PRO A 302 16.66 46.70 -1.30
N ALA A 303 16.33 47.96 -1.00
CA ALA A 303 16.01 48.39 0.37
C ALA A 303 14.78 47.68 0.97
N THR A 304 14.03 46.94 0.15
CA THR A 304 12.87 46.14 0.53
C THR A 304 13.21 44.72 0.98
N LEU A 305 14.48 44.28 0.86
CA LEU A 305 14.88 42.91 1.21
C LEU A 305 14.85 42.72 2.74
N GLU A 306 14.00 41.82 3.20
CA GLU A 306 13.79 41.48 4.62
C GLU A 306 14.49 40.17 5.00
N HIS A 307 14.55 39.21 4.07
CA HIS A 307 15.07 37.86 4.28
C HIS A 307 16.07 37.47 3.18
N LEU A 308 17.25 37.02 3.59
CA LEU A 308 18.27 36.46 2.71
C LEU A 308 18.60 35.03 3.18
N ASP A 309 18.13 34.05 2.43
CA ASP A 309 18.34 32.64 2.71
C ASP A 309 19.52 32.11 1.90
N ILE A 310 20.58 31.73 2.60
CA ILE A 310 21.80 31.19 2.00
C ILE A 310 21.76 29.68 2.13
N VAL A 311 21.57 28.99 1.01
CA VAL A 311 21.48 27.53 0.98
C VAL A 311 22.83 26.96 0.60
N VAL A 312 23.41 26.09 1.43
CA VAL A 312 24.62 25.37 1.03
C VAL A 312 24.18 24.30 0.02
N GLY A 313 24.72 24.33 -1.20
CA GLY A 313 24.39 23.45 -2.34
C GLY A 313 24.56 21.93 -2.09
N SER A 314 24.93 21.54 -0.88
CA SER A 314 24.70 20.24 -0.29
C SER A 314 24.25 20.47 1.15
N ALA A 315 22.97 20.27 1.44
CA ALA A 315 22.55 20.18 2.84
C ALA A 315 23.36 19.04 3.48
N ASP A 316 24.23 19.35 4.43
CA ASP A 316 24.69 18.38 5.42
C ASP A 316 23.46 18.00 6.29
N MET A 317 22.52 17.31 5.66
CA MET A 317 21.52 16.50 6.33
C MET A 317 22.28 15.51 7.18
N THR A 318 21.95 15.42 8.46
CA THR A 318 22.29 14.27 9.29
C THR A 318 21.88 13.02 8.48
N PRO A 319 22.83 12.27 7.88
CA PRO A 319 22.47 11.18 6.98
C PRO A 319 21.63 10.17 7.75
N LEU A 320 20.78 9.39 7.06
CA LEU A 320 19.88 8.42 7.71
C LEU A 320 20.63 7.53 8.73
N VAL A 321 21.90 7.23 8.45
CA VAL A 321 22.82 6.46 9.31
C VAL A 321 23.15 7.11 10.66
N ASN A 322 22.87 8.40 10.83
CA ASN A 322 23.11 9.18 12.05
C ASN A 322 21.84 9.35 12.90
N LEU A 323 20.67 8.82 12.47
CA LEU A 323 19.49 8.76 13.32
C LEU A 323 19.71 7.76 14.47
N PRO A 324 19.09 7.98 15.66
CA PRO A 324 19.08 7.00 16.73
C PRO A 324 18.52 5.65 16.25
N ASN A 325 19.05 4.55 16.77
CA ASN A 325 18.65 3.20 16.37
C ASN A 325 17.16 2.93 16.63
N GLU A 326 16.56 3.56 17.63
CA GLU A 326 15.14 3.47 17.97
C GLU A 326 14.27 4.04 16.84
N ILE A 327 14.68 5.17 16.26
CA ILE A 327 13.98 5.80 15.14
C ILE A 327 14.16 4.95 13.88
N LEU A 328 15.37 4.45 13.64
CA LEU A 328 15.64 3.54 12.52
C LEU A 328 14.83 2.24 12.61
N LEU A 329 14.64 1.72 13.82
CA LEU A 329 13.81 0.54 14.08
C LEU A 329 12.34 0.84 13.81
N ASN A 330 11.82 1.98 14.28
CA ASN A 330 10.46 2.39 13.99
C ASN A 330 10.23 2.56 12.50
N ILE A 331 11.15 3.20 11.78
CA ILE A 331 11.10 3.30 10.32
C ILE A 331 11.04 1.88 9.71
N ALA A 332 11.96 0.99 10.11
CA ALA A 332 12.01 -0.37 9.60
C ALA A 332 10.71 -1.16 9.85
N ASN A 333 10.06 -0.97 11.00
CA ASN A 333 8.79 -1.65 11.34
C ASN A 333 7.65 -1.30 10.40
N HIS A 334 7.70 -0.13 9.76
CA HIS A 334 6.68 0.33 8.81
C HIS A 334 7.08 0.07 7.34
N LEU A 335 8.25 -0.52 7.08
CA LEU A 335 8.68 -0.85 5.73
C LEU A 335 8.22 -2.24 5.31
N LEU A 336 7.88 -2.38 4.02
CA LEU A 336 7.61 -3.68 3.43
C LEU A 336 8.90 -4.51 3.36
N ALA A 337 8.76 -5.85 3.29
CA ALA A 337 9.91 -6.75 3.21
C ALA A 337 10.84 -6.45 2.01
N THR A 338 10.31 -5.97 0.89
CA THR A 338 11.12 -5.53 -0.27
C THR A 338 11.97 -4.30 0.06
N ASP A 339 11.40 -3.36 0.79
CA ASP A 339 12.06 -2.11 1.15
C ASP A 339 13.08 -2.34 2.26
N LEU A 340 12.78 -3.23 3.22
CA LEU A 340 13.73 -3.74 4.19
C LEU A 340 14.93 -4.43 3.53
N CYS A 341 14.70 -5.23 2.47
CA CYS A 341 15.79 -5.83 1.70
C CYS A 341 16.66 -4.77 1.03
N ASN A 342 16.04 -3.73 0.46
CA ASN A 342 16.77 -2.63 -0.18
C ASN A 342 17.55 -1.83 0.88
N LEU A 343 16.92 -1.51 2.01
CA LEU A 343 17.53 -0.82 3.15
C LEU A 343 18.75 -1.59 3.67
N ALA A 344 18.66 -2.90 3.82
CA ALA A 344 19.77 -3.75 4.25
C ALA A 344 20.97 -3.77 3.26
N ARG A 345 20.72 -3.44 1.99
CA ARG A 345 21.74 -3.37 0.93
C ARG A 345 22.39 -1.99 0.81
N THR A 346 21.80 -0.94 1.37
CA THR A 346 22.32 0.44 1.26
C THR A 346 23.68 0.62 1.93
N CYS A 347 23.80 0.33 3.23
CA CYS A 347 25.04 0.50 3.98
C CYS A 347 25.15 -0.46 5.18
N ASN A 348 26.36 -0.59 5.73
CA ASN A 348 26.62 -1.51 6.85
C ASN A 348 25.96 -1.07 8.18
N THR A 349 25.68 0.23 8.36
CA THR A 349 25.06 0.75 9.59
C THR A 349 23.57 0.41 9.67
N LEU A 350 22.84 0.52 8.55
CA LEU A 350 21.40 0.23 8.49
C LEU A 350 21.10 -1.26 8.36
N ARG A 351 22.07 -2.06 7.89
CA ARG A 351 21.90 -3.50 7.69
C ARG A 351 21.43 -4.25 8.93
N PRO A 352 22.00 -4.10 10.14
CA PRO A 352 21.54 -4.85 11.31
C PRO A 352 20.10 -4.55 11.70
N VAL A 353 19.67 -3.29 11.58
CA VAL A 353 18.28 -2.87 11.89
C VAL A 353 17.31 -3.48 10.88
N ALA A 354 17.63 -3.36 9.59
CA ALA A 354 16.82 -3.93 8.53
C ALA A 354 16.81 -5.47 8.55
N GLU A 355 17.95 -6.12 8.79
CA GLU A 355 18.03 -7.59 8.95
C GLU A 355 17.20 -8.06 10.15
N LYS A 356 17.24 -7.34 11.27
CA LYS A 356 16.47 -7.72 12.45
C LYS A 356 14.98 -7.80 12.13
N GLU A 357 14.41 -6.74 11.54
CA GLU A 357 12.98 -6.72 11.20
C GLU A 357 12.63 -7.70 10.07
N LEU A 358 13.46 -7.75 9.02
CA LEU A 358 13.26 -8.66 7.90
C LEU A 358 13.24 -10.15 8.32
N TYR A 359 14.10 -10.54 9.26
CA TYR A 359 14.18 -11.93 9.73
C TYR A 359 13.31 -12.22 10.95
N GLN A 360 12.85 -11.21 11.69
CA GLN A 360 11.87 -11.43 12.76
C GLN A 360 10.54 -11.94 12.19
N ASN A 361 10.10 -11.38 11.06
CA ASN A 361 8.86 -11.73 10.37
C ASN A 361 9.15 -12.16 8.92
N VAL A 362 9.54 -13.42 8.74
CA VAL A 362 9.97 -13.93 7.43
C VAL A 362 8.75 -14.16 6.54
N VAL A 363 8.62 -13.35 5.49
CA VAL A 363 7.63 -13.53 4.43
C VAL A 363 8.32 -13.98 3.15
N VAL A 364 8.09 -15.23 2.75
CA VAL A 364 8.42 -15.71 1.40
C VAL A 364 7.17 -15.51 0.55
N PRO A 365 7.14 -14.45 -0.29
CA PRO A 365 5.92 -14.01 -0.96
C PRO A 365 5.30 -15.12 -1.80
N SER A 366 3.96 -15.16 -1.77
CA SER A 366 3.19 -16.08 -2.58
C SER A 366 3.41 -15.80 -4.08
N PRO A 367 3.39 -16.82 -4.94
CA PRO A 367 3.38 -16.61 -6.39
C PRO A 367 2.21 -15.73 -6.88
N GLN A 368 1.16 -15.58 -6.07
CA GLN A 368 -0.02 -14.77 -6.39
C GLN A 368 0.17 -13.26 -6.17
N THR A 369 1.14 -12.84 -5.34
CA THR A 369 1.32 -11.43 -4.97
C THR A 369 2.21 -10.67 -5.94
N ARG A 370 2.47 -11.21 -7.14
CA ARG A 370 3.41 -10.62 -8.10
C ARG A 370 2.73 -10.16 -9.37
N ASP A 371 3.20 -9.01 -9.84
CA ASP A 371 2.88 -8.41 -11.12
C ASP A 371 2.93 -9.47 -12.24
N ARG A 372 1.88 -9.51 -13.06
CA ARG A 372 1.58 -10.58 -14.03
C ARG A 372 2.72 -10.84 -15.02
N GLY A 373 3.65 -9.90 -15.15
CA GLY A 373 4.83 -9.99 -16.02
C GLY A 373 6.02 -10.77 -15.46
N TYR A 374 6.12 -11.02 -14.15
CA TYR A 374 7.31 -11.62 -13.55
C TYR A 374 7.04 -13.07 -13.09
N ARG A 375 7.64 -14.06 -13.79
CA ARG A 375 7.57 -15.50 -13.46
C ARG A 375 8.82 -16.06 -12.74
N PRO A 376 9.21 -15.66 -11.52
CA PRO A 376 10.31 -16.34 -10.85
C PRO A 376 9.87 -17.69 -10.31
N ASP A 377 10.77 -18.66 -10.42
CA ASP A 377 10.73 -19.93 -9.69
C ASP A 377 10.68 -19.68 -8.17
N PHE A 378 9.48 -19.62 -7.60
CA PHE A 378 9.21 -19.47 -6.16
C PHE A 378 9.92 -20.54 -5.31
N ILE A 379 10.12 -21.73 -5.90
CA ILE A 379 10.84 -22.87 -5.31
C ILE A 379 12.29 -22.54 -4.98
N ASN A 380 12.85 -21.52 -5.62
CA ASN A 380 14.24 -21.11 -5.40
C ASN A 380 14.42 -20.17 -4.21
N ARG A 381 13.40 -19.81 -3.42
CA ARG A 381 13.57 -18.86 -2.29
C ARG A 381 13.74 -19.53 -0.93
N ILE A 382 13.05 -20.65 -0.67
CA ILE A 382 13.16 -21.36 0.61
C ILE A 382 14.57 -21.93 0.79
N CYS A 383 15.17 -22.51 -0.25
CA CYS A 383 16.51 -23.10 -0.15
C CYS A 383 17.60 -22.05 0.21
N PRO A 384 17.75 -20.92 -0.50
CA PRO A 384 18.66 -19.85 -0.08
C PRO A 384 18.38 -19.31 1.32
N LEU A 385 17.11 -19.14 1.70
CA LEU A 385 16.75 -18.72 3.06
C LEU A 385 17.26 -19.71 4.10
N VAL A 386 16.99 -21.01 3.93
CA VAL A 386 17.50 -22.07 4.82
C VAL A 386 19.01 -22.02 4.94
N ILE A 387 19.71 -21.79 3.83
CA ILE A 387 21.17 -21.69 3.80
C ILE A 387 21.67 -20.45 4.53
N THR A 388 20.99 -19.32 4.36
CA THR A 388 21.29 -18.12 5.16
C THR A 388 21.12 -18.42 6.63
N LEU A 389 20.01 -19.03 7.05
CA LEU A 389 19.74 -19.38 8.45
C LEU A 389 20.73 -20.41 9.02
N LEU A 390 21.20 -21.35 8.20
CA LEU A 390 22.26 -22.29 8.58
C LEU A 390 23.60 -21.59 8.82
N ASN A 391 23.94 -20.61 7.99
CA ASN A 391 25.21 -19.86 8.09
C ASN A 391 25.14 -18.71 9.10
N ARG A 392 23.94 -18.23 9.42
CA ARG A 392 23.65 -17.13 10.34
C ARG A 392 22.66 -17.59 11.42
N PRO A 393 23.11 -18.45 12.37
CA PRO A 393 22.24 -18.94 13.44
C PRO A 393 21.76 -17.81 14.38
N ASP A 394 22.43 -16.66 14.37
CA ASP A 394 21.96 -15.42 15.01
C ASP A 394 20.62 -14.95 14.41
N LEU A 395 20.47 -14.98 13.09
CA LEU A 395 19.22 -14.64 12.42
C LEU A 395 18.13 -15.69 12.70
N ALA A 396 18.47 -16.98 12.67
CA ALA A 396 17.50 -18.05 12.97
C ALA A 396 16.92 -17.95 14.39
N LYS A 397 17.67 -17.40 15.35
CA LYS A 397 17.22 -17.20 16.74
C LYS A 397 16.20 -16.08 16.89
N ILE A 398 16.19 -15.07 16.01
CA ILE A 398 15.29 -13.92 16.12
C ILE A 398 13.97 -14.11 15.36
N VAL A 399 13.89 -15.10 14.47
CA VAL A 399 12.67 -15.41 13.70
C VAL A 399 11.53 -15.78 14.66
N ARG A 400 10.41 -15.05 14.56
CA ARG A 400 9.18 -15.23 15.35
C ARG A 400 7.99 -15.65 14.51
N SER A 401 7.90 -15.12 13.29
CA SER A 401 6.83 -15.45 12.36
C SER A 401 7.41 -15.88 11.01
N VAL A 402 6.77 -16.88 10.39
CA VAL A 402 7.14 -17.38 9.07
C VAL A 402 5.88 -17.57 8.23
N LEU A 403 5.87 -16.95 7.04
CA LEU A 403 4.91 -17.18 5.97
C LEU A 403 5.66 -17.75 4.77
N VAL A 404 5.34 -18.98 4.39
CA VAL A 404 6.04 -19.66 3.28
C VAL A 404 5.12 -20.46 2.37
N CYS A 405 5.45 -20.43 1.08
CA CYS A 405 4.80 -21.25 0.06
C CYS A 405 5.71 -22.43 -0.35
N VAL A 406 5.19 -23.64 -0.23
CA VAL A 406 5.86 -24.90 -0.51
C VAL A 406 5.19 -25.58 -1.70
N GLY A 407 5.96 -26.28 -2.53
CA GLY A 407 5.41 -27.03 -3.66
C GLY A 407 6.45 -27.83 -4.41
N LYS A 408 6.04 -28.35 -5.57
CA LYS A 408 6.89 -29.09 -6.52
C LYS A 408 7.09 -28.28 -7.80
N ARG A 409 8.30 -28.29 -8.37
CA ARG A 409 8.64 -27.47 -9.56
C ARG A 409 8.16 -28.16 -10.83
N SER A 410 7.39 -27.44 -11.65
CA SER A 410 6.78 -27.94 -12.89
C SER A 410 7.81 -28.20 -14.01
N LYS A 411 8.82 -27.33 -14.19
CA LYS A 411 9.69 -27.36 -15.39
C LYS A 411 11.07 -28.00 -15.18
N THR A 412 11.66 -28.51 -16.27
CA THR A 412 13.06 -28.90 -16.35
C THR A 412 13.93 -27.67 -16.15
N PHE A 413 14.56 -27.64 -14.99
CA PHE A 413 15.92 -27.19 -14.75
C PHE A 413 16.55 -26.17 -15.76
N THR A 414 16.78 -24.94 -15.29
CA THR A 414 17.51 -23.90 -16.04
C THR A 414 19.02 -24.00 -15.74
N PRO A 415 19.92 -23.53 -16.63
CA PRO A 415 21.39 -23.59 -16.44
C PRO A 415 21.95 -22.95 -15.16
N GLU A 416 21.12 -22.20 -14.41
CA GLU A 416 21.44 -21.64 -13.10
C GLU A 416 21.61 -22.70 -11.98
N GLU A 417 21.37 -23.99 -12.26
CA GLU A 417 21.60 -25.12 -11.35
C GLU A 417 23.04 -25.42 -10.92
N ARG A 418 24.02 -24.65 -11.36
CA ARG A 418 25.36 -24.70 -10.74
C ARG A 418 25.29 -24.43 -9.22
N TYR A 419 24.24 -23.78 -8.72
CA TYR A 419 23.99 -23.62 -7.29
C TYR A 419 23.64 -24.94 -6.56
N MET A 420 23.01 -25.92 -7.22
CA MET A 420 22.68 -27.21 -6.57
C MET A 420 23.93 -27.99 -6.17
N ALA A 421 25.03 -27.90 -6.93
CA ALA A 421 26.31 -28.49 -6.55
C ALA A 421 26.91 -27.87 -5.26
N LYS A 422 26.65 -26.58 -5.01
CA LYS A 422 27.02 -25.92 -3.74
C LYS A 422 26.15 -26.44 -2.58
N TYR A 423 24.88 -26.71 -2.85
CA TYR A 423 23.95 -27.26 -1.86
C TYR A 423 24.20 -28.72 -1.56
N ASP A 424 24.69 -29.49 -2.53
CA ASP A 424 25.04 -30.89 -2.33
C ASP A 424 26.08 -31.09 -1.22
N LYS A 425 27.03 -30.16 -1.06
CA LYS A 425 27.96 -30.17 0.08
C LYS A 425 27.26 -29.91 1.40
N ILE A 426 26.29 -29.00 1.44
CA ILE A 426 25.51 -28.68 2.65
C ILE A 426 24.57 -29.83 2.99
N ILE A 427 23.87 -30.39 2.00
CA ILE A 427 23.01 -31.57 2.13
C ILE A 427 23.86 -32.76 2.56
N GLN A 428 25.03 -32.99 1.95
CA GLN A 428 25.96 -34.03 2.37
C GLN A 428 26.41 -33.77 3.80
N ALA A 429 26.91 -32.59 4.15
CA ALA A 429 27.33 -32.26 5.52
C ALA A 429 26.18 -32.47 6.52
N PHE A 430 24.97 -32.00 6.22
CA PHE A 430 23.78 -32.23 7.02
C PHE A 430 23.50 -33.73 7.16
N CYS A 431 23.54 -34.50 6.06
CA CYS A 431 23.30 -35.93 6.06
C CYS A 431 24.47 -36.78 6.61
N SER A 432 25.72 -36.29 6.59
CA SER A 432 26.96 -37.04 6.87
C SER A 432 27.59 -36.69 8.21
N GLU A 433 27.47 -35.45 8.69
CA GLU A 433 28.03 -35.01 9.96
C GLU A 433 27.29 -35.64 11.15
N CYS A 434 27.83 -36.76 11.63
CA CYS A 434 27.84 -37.14 13.04
C CYS A 434 28.88 -36.31 13.82
N SER A 435 28.97 -35.00 13.61
CA SER A 435 30.00 -34.20 14.28
C SER A 435 29.63 -34.01 15.75
N SER A 436 30.47 -34.57 16.61
CA SER A 436 30.45 -34.69 18.07
C SER A 436 30.49 -33.35 18.84
N GLY A 437 29.88 -32.30 18.29
CA GLY A 437 29.77 -30.96 18.89
C GLY A 437 28.37 -30.33 18.79
N ARG A 438 27.37 -31.06 18.25
CA ARG A 438 25.94 -30.70 18.31
C ARG A 438 25.18 -31.62 19.26
N ASP A 439 25.65 -31.73 20.49
CA ASP A 439 25.05 -32.60 21.52
C ASP A 439 23.59 -32.22 21.86
N SER A 440 23.09 -31.06 21.43
CA SER A 440 21.69 -30.63 21.66
C SER A 440 20.68 -31.04 20.57
N LEU A 441 21.15 -31.48 19.39
CA LEU A 441 20.29 -32.09 18.34
C LEU A 441 20.35 -33.64 18.39
N GLY A 442 21.10 -34.18 19.36
CA GLY A 442 21.84 -35.44 19.35
C GLY A 442 21.11 -36.76 19.56
N ASP A 443 19.79 -36.88 19.40
CA ASP A 443 19.13 -38.20 19.38
C ASP A 443 17.91 -38.25 18.44
N ASN A 444 17.19 -37.13 18.33
CA ASN A 444 16.03 -37.01 17.43
C ASN A 444 16.44 -37.04 15.94
N TYR A 445 17.61 -36.50 15.63
CA TYR A 445 18.14 -36.40 14.29
C TYR A 445 18.53 -37.76 13.68
N ILE A 446 19.01 -38.70 14.51
CA ILE A 446 19.43 -40.04 14.08
C ILE A 446 18.23 -40.89 13.62
N ARG A 447 17.00 -40.57 14.08
CA ARG A 447 15.77 -41.26 13.63
C ARG A 447 15.22 -40.72 12.30
N LEU A 448 15.43 -39.45 11.98
CA LEU A 448 15.04 -38.83 10.69
C LEU A 448 15.86 -39.37 9.51
N ARG A 449 17.05 -39.90 9.79
CA ARG A 449 18.08 -40.29 8.82
C ARG A 449 17.78 -41.52 7.95
N ARG A 450 16.61 -42.15 8.05
CA ARG A 450 16.37 -43.48 7.45
C ARG A 450 15.76 -43.50 6.05
N SER A 451 15.28 -42.39 5.52
CA SER A 451 14.71 -42.41 4.17
C SER A 451 15.70 -41.87 3.14
N ARG A 452 16.39 -42.77 2.41
CA ARG A 452 17.06 -42.42 1.14
C ARG A 452 16.12 -41.62 0.22
N ALA A 453 14.81 -41.86 0.31
CA ALA A 453 13.80 -41.13 -0.45
C ALA A 453 13.61 -39.68 0.02
N TRP A 454 13.76 -39.37 1.32
CA TRP A 454 13.72 -37.98 1.81
C TRP A 454 14.96 -37.19 1.38
N SER A 455 16.15 -37.79 1.49
CA SER A 455 17.38 -37.19 0.96
C SER A 455 17.35 -37.05 -0.57
N SER A 456 16.71 -37.97 -1.28
CA SER A 456 16.41 -37.81 -2.71
C SER A 456 15.47 -36.62 -2.92
N SER A 457 14.43 -36.49 -2.09
CA SER A 457 13.45 -35.40 -2.20
C SER A 457 14.05 -34.00 -1.98
N LEU A 458 15.13 -33.88 -1.19
CA LEU A 458 15.92 -32.64 -1.05
C LEU A 458 16.63 -32.23 -2.35
N ARG A 459 17.08 -33.24 -3.12
CA ARG A 459 17.74 -33.08 -4.42
C ARG A 459 16.72 -32.94 -5.56
N ASP A 460 15.52 -33.48 -5.35
CA ASP A 460 14.40 -33.38 -6.26
C ASP A 460 13.77 -31.99 -6.22
N LYS A 461 12.77 -31.77 -7.07
CA LYS A 461 12.08 -30.49 -7.27
C LYS A 461 11.13 -30.07 -6.13
N SER A 462 11.23 -30.68 -4.95
CA SER A 462 10.30 -30.44 -3.82
C SER A 462 10.91 -29.50 -2.77
N THR A 463 10.15 -28.49 -2.34
CA THR A 463 10.56 -27.63 -1.22
C THR A 463 10.12 -28.13 0.15
N LYS A 464 9.35 -29.22 0.23
CA LYS A 464 8.87 -29.79 1.50
C LYS A 464 10.03 -30.15 2.46
N PRO A 465 11.08 -30.87 2.02
CA PRO A 465 12.20 -31.17 2.92
C PRO A 465 12.98 -29.93 3.38
N TRP A 466 13.06 -28.90 2.53
CA TRP A 466 13.70 -27.63 2.87
C TRP A 466 12.93 -26.87 3.95
N LEU A 467 11.59 -26.86 3.89
CA LEU A 467 10.75 -26.38 4.99
C LEU A 467 11.04 -27.16 6.29
N GLY A 468 11.17 -28.49 6.21
CA GLY A 468 11.55 -29.31 7.37
C GLY A 468 12.87 -28.87 7.99
N ILE A 469 13.92 -28.66 7.17
CA ILE A 469 15.21 -28.14 7.66
C ILE A 469 15.03 -26.76 8.29
N MET A 470 14.27 -25.87 7.65
CA MET A 470 14.00 -24.53 8.21
C MET A 470 13.40 -24.63 9.62
N LEU A 471 12.34 -25.41 9.80
CA LEU A 471 11.67 -25.59 11.09
C LEU A 471 12.57 -26.20 12.18
N LEU A 472 13.63 -26.93 11.80
CA LEU A 472 14.64 -27.40 12.75
C LEU A 472 15.54 -26.29 13.28
N LEU A 473 15.69 -25.18 12.55
CA LEU A 473 16.55 -24.04 12.90
C LEU A 473 15.84 -22.96 13.73
N LEU A 474 14.51 -22.87 13.63
CA LEU A 474 13.72 -21.75 14.15
C LEU A 474 13.22 -21.96 15.59
N HIS A 475 14.12 -22.00 16.58
CA HIS A 475 13.77 -22.33 17.97
C HIS A 475 12.75 -21.41 18.68
N ASN A 476 12.51 -20.22 18.13
CA ASN A 476 11.67 -19.17 18.71
C ASN A 476 10.45 -18.83 17.86
N LEU A 477 10.06 -19.75 16.96
CA LEU A 477 8.89 -19.57 16.10
C LEU A 477 7.60 -19.60 16.92
N ASP A 478 6.88 -18.48 16.90
CA ASP A 478 5.62 -18.26 17.60
C ASP A 478 4.43 -18.34 16.64
N ALA A 479 4.59 -17.95 15.37
CA ALA A 479 3.56 -18.03 14.33
C ALA A 479 4.07 -18.70 13.05
N LEU A 480 3.26 -19.59 12.45
CA LEU A 480 3.61 -20.33 11.25
C LEU A 480 2.46 -20.35 10.25
N SER A 481 2.68 -19.78 9.07
CA SER A 481 1.77 -19.81 7.94
C SER A 481 2.42 -20.56 6.77
N ILE A 482 1.79 -21.63 6.31
CA ILE A 482 2.31 -22.47 5.23
C ILE A 482 1.23 -22.75 4.18
N THR A 483 1.58 -22.50 2.93
CA THR A 483 0.78 -22.86 1.76
C THR A 483 1.45 -24.01 0.99
N PHE A 484 0.71 -25.06 0.66
CA PHE A 484 1.21 -26.24 -0.06
C PHE A 484 0.60 -26.36 -1.45
N PHE A 485 1.40 -26.25 -2.51
CA PHE A 485 0.99 -26.35 -3.92
C PHE A 485 1.36 -27.69 -4.56
N SER A 486 0.46 -28.26 -5.36
CA SER A 486 0.55 -29.63 -5.88
C SER A 486 1.64 -29.85 -6.94
N SER A 487 1.87 -28.89 -7.84
CA SER A 487 2.98 -28.77 -8.82
C SER A 487 2.58 -28.02 -10.09
N ILE A 488 1.27 -27.86 -10.35
CA ILE A 488 0.71 -27.37 -11.61
C ILE A 488 -0.26 -26.25 -11.29
N VAL A 489 0.25 -25.06 -11.00
CA VAL A 489 -0.61 -23.88 -10.87
C VAL A 489 -0.08 -22.84 -11.82
N ASP A 490 -0.82 -22.61 -12.90
CA ASP A 490 -0.63 -21.42 -13.72
C ASP A 490 -1.33 -20.27 -13.00
N PHE A 491 -0.56 -19.46 -12.28
CA PHE A 491 -1.07 -18.36 -11.44
C PHE A 491 -1.66 -17.20 -12.26
N ALA A 492 -1.73 -17.31 -13.58
CA ALA A 492 -2.17 -16.24 -14.45
C ALA A 492 -3.64 -15.81 -14.23
N ASN A 493 -4.52 -16.68 -13.70
CA ASN A 493 -5.97 -16.46 -13.81
C ASN A 493 -6.79 -16.25 -12.52
N ASP A 494 -6.37 -16.65 -11.31
CA ASP A 494 -7.01 -16.22 -10.04
C ASP A 494 -6.18 -16.68 -8.80
N PRO A 495 -6.00 -15.85 -7.75
CA PRO A 495 -5.40 -16.26 -6.47
C PRO A 495 -6.22 -17.28 -5.66
N VAL A 496 -7.52 -17.42 -5.87
CA VAL A 496 -8.31 -18.44 -5.15
C VAL A 496 -8.26 -19.75 -5.95
N CYS A 497 -7.12 -20.42 -5.86
CA CYS A 497 -6.86 -21.64 -6.61
C CYS A 497 -7.81 -22.78 -6.20
N ASP A 498 -8.15 -23.65 -7.15
CA ASP A 498 -9.04 -24.80 -6.93
C ASP A 498 -8.43 -25.89 -6.03
N ASP A 499 -9.23 -26.85 -5.57
CA ASP A 499 -8.77 -28.01 -4.76
C ASP A 499 -7.54 -28.74 -5.36
N CYS A 500 -7.44 -28.80 -6.70
CA CYS A 500 -6.35 -29.53 -7.37
C CYS A 500 -5.02 -28.77 -7.33
N SER A 501 -5.05 -27.46 -7.06
CA SER A 501 -3.86 -26.63 -6.99
C SER A 501 -3.05 -26.86 -5.72
N TYR A 502 -3.67 -27.40 -4.67
CA TYR A 502 -3.03 -27.62 -3.37
C TYR A 502 -2.51 -29.06 -3.20
N ASP A 503 -1.34 -29.20 -2.58
CA ASP A 503 -0.79 -30.50 -2.19
C ASP A 503 -1.32 -30.92 -0.83
N THR A 504 -1.07 -32.18 -0.49
CA THR A 504 -1.19 -32.71 0.86
C THR A 504 -0.07 -32.17 1.76
N CYS A 505 -0.41 -31.89 3.01
CA CYS A 505 0.42 -31.39 4.09
C CYS A 505 0.52 -32.48 5.18
N ASP A 506 1.30 -33.52 4.88
CA ASP A 506 1.72 -34.49 5.87
C ASP A 506 2.97 -33.95 6.59
N LEU A 507 2.86 -33.72 7.90
CA LEU A 507 3.97 -33.24 8.71
C LEU A 507 5.18 -34.17 8.61
N SER A 508 4.93 -35.48 8.54
CA SER A 508 5.98 -36.49 8.49
C SER A 508 6.80 -36.42 7.20
N GLU A 509 6.20 -36.02 6.07
CA GLU A 509 6.91 -35.83 4.80
C GLU A 509 7.98 -34.74 4.88
N LEU A 510 7.76 -33.69 5.68
CA LEU A 510 8.74 -32.60 5.84
C LEU A 510 10.07 -33.11 6.41
N PHE A 511 10.02 -34.14 7.26
CA PHE A 511 11.18 -34.67 7.97
C PHE A 511 11.58 -36.09 7.52
N GLY A 512 10.86 -36.69 6.57
CA GLY A 512 11.09 -38.08 6.17
C GLY A 512 10.65 -39.09 7.23
N GLY A 513 9.75 -38.67 8.13
CA GLY A 513 9.12 -39.51 9.13
C GLY A 513 8.06 -40.42 8.53
N GLY A 514 7.67 -41.44 9.28
CA GLY A 514 6.45 -42.22 9.00
C GLY A 514 5.22 -41.62 9.68
N PRO A 515 4.05 -42.27 9.59
CA PRO A 515 2.79 -41.79 10.16
C PRO A 515 2.80 -41.60 11.69
N ASN A 516 3.79 -42.17 12.38
CA ASN A 516 3.99 -42.02 13.83
C ASN A 516 5.00 -40.92 14.18
N PHE A 517 5.19 -39.92 13.31
CA PHE A 517 6.10 -38.81 13.55
C PHE A 517 5.62 -37.95 14.72
N ASP A 518 6.53 -37.69 15.67
CA ASP A 518 6.24 -36.87 16.85
C ASP A 518 6.65 -35.40 16.59
N PRO A 519 5.69 -34.45 16.49
CA PRO A 519 5.99 -33.04 16.27
C PRO A 519 6.86 -32.40 17.37
N TYR A 520 6.84 -32.95 18.60
CA TYR A 520 7.57 -32.39 19.74
C TYR A 520 9.11 -32.44 19.54
N LEU A 521 9.56 -33.29 18.62
CA LEU A 521 10.97 -33.44 18.29
C LEU A 521 11.51 -32.27 17.45
N VAL A 522 10.63 -31.48 16.82
CA VAL A 522 11.00 -30.35 15.96
C VAL A 522 11.07 -29.07 16.78
N PRO A 523 12.26 -28.46 16.99
CA PRO A 523 12.39 -27.30 17.85
C PRO A 523 11.51 -26.12 17.46
N GLY A 524 11.41 -25.81 16.17
CA GLY A 524 10.59 -24.71 15.70
C GLY A 524 9.09 -24.95 15.70
N LEU A 525 8.61 -26.12 16.08
CA LEU A 525 7.17 -26.36 16.29
C LEU A 525 6.76 -26.33 17.76
N ARG A 526 7.72 -26.26 18.69
CA ARG A 526 7.43 -26.34 20.14
C ARG A 526 6.71 -25.10 20.67
N LYS A 527 7.03 -23.93 20.13
CA LYS A 527 6.52 -22.63 20.59
C LYS A 527 5.42 -22.06 19.71
N VAL A 528 5.10 -22.70 18.58
CA VAL A 528 4.08 -22.22 17.65
C VAL A 528 2.74 -22.14 18.37
N ARG A 529 2.24 -20.91 18.51
CA ARG A 529 0.94 -20.56 19.10
C ARG A 529 -0.12 -20.32 18.05
N ALA A 530 0.26 -19.81 16.89
CA ALA A 530 -0.63 -19.57 15.76
C ALA A 530 -0.19 -20.38 14.54
N LEU A 531 -1.11 -21.14 13.96
CA LEU A 531 -0.87 -21.97 12.79
C LEU A 531 -1.89 -21.68 11.69
N ASN A 532 -1.41 -21.31 10.51
CA ASN A 532 -2.21 -21.14 9.31
C ASN A 532 -1.73 -22.15 8.26
N LEU A 533 -2.62 -23.03 7.81
CA LEU A 533 -2.29 -24.06 6.83
C LEU A 533 -3.22 -23.92 5.63
N LEU A 534 -2.66 -23.71 4.44
CA LEU A 534 -3.38 -23.79 3.18
C LEU A 534 -2.89 -25.02 2.41
N ALA A 535 -3.70 -26.07 2.38
CA ALA A 535 -3.38 -27.35 1.75
C ALA A 535 -4.67 -28.07 1.31
N ARG A 536 -4.57 -29.07 0.43
CA ARG A 536 -5.69 -29.95 0.06
C ARG A 536 -6.01 -30.95 1.17
N ALA A 537 -5.00 -31.39 1.89
CA ALA A 537 -5.20 -32.27 3.03
C ALA A 537 -4.14 -32.00 4.10
N VAL A 538 -4.49 -32.11 5.38
CA VAL A 538 -3.60 -31.85 6.50
C VAL A 538 -3.61 -33.04 7.46
N SER A 539 -2.43 -33.48 7.88
CA SER A 539 -2.26 -34.55 8.87
C SER A 539 -2.57 -34.09 10.30
N MET A 540 -3.20 -34.96 11.10
CA MET A 540 -3.56 -34.67 12.50
C MET A 540 -2.41 -34.20 13.42
N PRO A 541 -1.14 -34.63 13.26
CA PRO A 541 -0.04 -34.15 14.10
C PRO A 541 0.15 -32.63 14.10
N TRP A 542 -0.25 -31.91 13.06
CA TRP A 542 -0.22 -30.45 13.02
C TRP A 542 -1.07 -29.79 14.09
N PHE A 543 -2.15 -30.44 14.54
CA PHE A 543 -3.05 -29.88 15.55
C PHE A 543 -2.64 -30.25 16.98
N GLN A 544 -1.57 -31.03 17.12
CA GLN A 544 -1.09 -31.54 18.41
C GLN A 544 0.17 -30.83 18.91
N LEU A 545 0.53 -29.73 18.24
CA LEU A 545 1.66 -28.91 18.65
C LEU A 545 1.42 -28.41 20.09
N PRO A 546 2.43 -28.49 20.96
CA PRO A 546 2.25 -28.30 22.41
C PRO A 546 1.73 -26.93 22.82
N SER A 547 2.09 -25.90 22.07
CA SER A 547 1.78 -24.51 22.39
C SER A 547 0.68 -23.91 21.51
N LEU A 548 0.09 -24.70 20.61
CA LEU A 548 -0.87 -24.22 19.63
C LEU A 548 -2.16 -23.77 20.30
N GLN A 549 -2.54 -22.52 20.05
CA GLN A 549 -3.71 -21.85 20.62
C GLN A 549 -4.66 -21.34 19.54
N SER A 550 -4.13 -20.85 18.42
CA SER A 550 -4.90 -20.32 17.29
C SER A 550 -4.64 -21.11 16.01
N LEU A 551 -5.71 -21.44 15.30
CA LEU A 551 -5.68 -22.25 14.09
C LEU A 551 -6.50 -21.60 12.98
N LEU A 552 -5.89 -21.33 11.82
CA LEU A 552 -6.58 -20.90 10.61
C LEU A 552 -6.59 -22.03 9.57
N LEU A 553 -7.81 -22.43 9.16
CA LEU A 553 -8.09 -23.49 8.20
C LEU A 553 -8.72 -22.91 6.92
N TRP A 554 -8.26 -23.41 5.77
CA TRP A 554 -8.70 -22.99 4.43
C TRP A 554 -9.72 -23.97 3.82
N PRO A 555 -10.59 -23.52 2.89
CA PRO A 555 -11.83 -24.23 2.54
C PRO A 555 -11.62 -25.61 1.91
N HIS A 556 -10.43 -25.85 1.36
CA HIS A 556 -10.06 -27.06 0.64
C HIS A 556 -9.45 -28.16 1.53
N ILE A 557 -9.32 -27.93 2.83
CA ILE A 557 -8.59 -28.86 3.71
C ILE A 557 -9.41 -30.11 4.03
N THR A 558 -8.88 -31.26 3.67
CA THR A 558 -9.27 -32.57 4.21
C THR A 558 -8.40 -32.96 5.40
N LEU A 559 -8.99 -33.30 6.55
CA LEU A 559 -8.24 -33.80 7.70
C LEU A 559 -7.88 -35.29 7.49
N LEU A 560 -6.60 -35.59 7.27
CA LEU A 560 -6.12 -36.95 7.10
C LEU A 560 -6.23 -37.71 8.43
N GLY A 561 -7.01 -38.78 8.44
CA GLY A 561 -7.24 -39.62 9.62
C GLY A 561 -8.55 -39.37 10.37
N ALA A 562 -9.35 -38.37 9.97
CA ALA A 562 -10.61 -38.03 10.64
C ALA A 562 -11.85 -38.84 10.21
N GLY A 563 -11.74 -39.75 9.22
CA GLY A 563 -12.89 -40.48 8.68
C GLY A 563 -12.61 -41.94 8.31
N ALA A 564 -13.54 -42.84 8.71
CA ALA A 564 -13.69 -44.27 8.37
C ALA A 564 -12.53 -45.24 8.67
N TYR A 565 -11.28 -44.78 8.67
CA TYR A 565 -10.17 -45.56 9.19
C TYR A 565 -10.17 -45.38 10.69
N LYS A 566 -10.55 -46.44 11.44
CA LYS A 566 -10.30 -46.51 12.88
C LYS A 566 -8.84 -46.14 13.10
N LEU A 567 -8.58 -44.91 13.54
CA LEU A 567 -7.27 -44.53 14.02
C LEU A 567 -6.88 -45.60 15.04
N PRO A 568 -5.68 -46.20 14.94
CA PRO A 568 -5.29 -47.25 15.87
C PRO A 568 -5.49 -46.74 17.30
N GLU A 569 -6.32 -47.42 18.12
CA GLU A 569 -6.62 -47.02 19.51
C GLU A 569 -5.37 -46.77 20.36
N LYS A 570 -4.21 -47.27 19.91
CA LYS A 570 -2.90 -47.09 20.55
C LYS A 570 -2.24 -45.74 20.29
N LEU A 571 -2.69 -44.96 19.32
CA LEU A 571 -2.27 -43.57 19.17
C LEU A 571 -3.27 -42.70 19.93
N LEU A 572 -3.16 -42.74 21.26
CA LEU A 572 -3.81 -41.81 22.18
C LEU A 572 -3.23 -40.41 21.94
N TYR A 573 -3.64 -39.79 20.85
CA TYR A 573 -3.32 -38.41 20.58
C TYR A 573 -3.85 -37.57 21.74
N LYS A 574 -2.99 -36.75 22.33
CA LYS A 574 -3.42 -35.76 23.31
C LYS A 574 -4.44 -34.86 22.62
N THR A 575 -5.56 -34.61 23.28
CA THR A 575 -6.56 -33.65 22.79
C THR A 575 -5.86 -32.31 22.53
N PRO A 576 -5.94 -31.76 21.31
CA PRO A 576 -5.50 -30.41 21.01
C PRO A 576 -6.01 -29.41 22.04
N LYS A 577 -5.17 -28.46 22.46
CA LYS A 577 -5.54 -27.36 23.37
C LYS A 577 -5.75 -26.05 22.61
N ILE A 578 -6.34 -26.15 21.43
CA ILE A 578 -6.63 -25.01 20.57
C ILE A 578 -7.80 -24.23 21.18
N LYS A 579 -7.61 -22.92 21.35
CA LYS A 579 -8.61 -22.00 21.91
C LYS A 579 -9.37 -21.28 20.81
N GLU A 580 -8.73 -20.98 19.70
CA GLU A 580 -9.28 -20.16 18.62
C GLU A 580 -9.18 -20.91 17.29
N ILE A 581 -10.31 -20.97 16.57
CA ILE A 581 -10.38 -21.61 15.26
C ILE A 581 -10.99 -20.63 14.28
N SER A 582 -10.22 -20.25 13.29
CA SER A 582 -10.69 -19.53 12.11
C SER A 582 -10.75 -20.50 10.94
N ALA A 583 -11.86 -20.49 10.21
CA ALA A 583 -12.19 -21.55 9.28
C ALA A 583 -12.89 -20.97 8.05
N MET A 584 -12.18 -20.95 6.92
CA MET A 584 -12.80 -20.66 5.63
C MET A 584 -13.59 -21.89 5.18
N CYS A 585 -14.87 -21.69 4.89
CA CYS A 585 -15.82 -22.72 4.52
C CYS A 585 -16.54 -22.31 3.25
N TRP A 586 -16.92 -23.27 2.42
CA TRP A 586 -17.87 -23.00 1.34
C TRP A 586 -19.29 -22.99 1.87
N THR A 587 -20.13 -22.09 1.37
CA THR A 587 -21.58 -22.04 1.66
C THR A 587 -22.31 -23.31 1.25
N ARG A 588 -21.68 -24.19 0.47
CA ARG A 588 -22.20 -25.54 0.17
C ARG A 588 -22.56 -26.31 1.43
N CYS A 589 -21.85 -26.07 2.54
CA CYS A 589 -22.17 -26.64 3.85
C CYS A 589 -23.54 -26.21 4.40
N LEU A 590 -24.14 -25.17 3.82
CA LEU A 590 -25.49 -24.71 4.17
C LEU A 590 -26.51 -25.10 3.10
N LEU A 591 -26.13 -25.22 1.82
CA LEU A 591 -27.07 -25.30 0.69
C LEU A 591 -27.54 -26.72 0.29
N ASP A 592 -26.70 -27.76 0.38
CA ASP A 592 -26.96 -29.05 -0.29
C ASP A 592 -27.47 -30.19 0.64
N GLY A 593 -27.77 -29.91 1.91
CA GLY A 593 -28.12 -30.93 2.92
C GLY A 593 -27.02 -31.99 3.13
N GLU A 594 -27.18 -32.92 4.08
CA GLU A 594 -26.12 -33.90 4.43
C GLU A 594 -25.65 -34.81 3.27
N ALA A 595 -26.45 -34.97 2.20
CA ALA A 595 -26.28 -36.02 1.20
C ALA A 595 -25.09 -35.85 0.24
N GLN A 596 -24.49 -34.65 0.13
CA GLN A 596 -23.32 -34.40 -0.74
C GLN A 596 -22.01 -34.16 0.01
N TRP A 597 -22.00 -34.41 1.33
CA TRP A 597 -20.83 -34.22 2.20
C TRP A 597 -19.81 -35.36 2.10
N GLY A 598 -19.58 -35.88 0.90
CA GLY A 598 -18.59 -36.92 0.65
C GLY A 598 -17.19 -36.53 1.17
N LEU A 599 -16.50 -37.53 1.73
CA LEU A 599 -15.24 -37.54 2.51
C LEU A 599 -14.05 -36.64 2.06
N GLY A 600 -14.14 -35.90 0.96
CA GLY A 600 -13.07 -35.03 0.46
C GLY A 600 -13.40 -33.53 0.36
N ALA A 601 -14.68 -33.12 0.43
CA ALA A 601 -15.06 -31.71 0.23
C ALA A 601 -15.50 -30.99 1.52
N THR A 602 -15.42 -31.66 2.68
CA THR A 602 -16.16 -31.29 3.89
C THR A 602 -15.38 -31.42 5.20
N GLY A 603 -14.06 -31.62 5.13
CA GLY A 603 -13.22 -31.95 6.31
C GLY A 603 -13.23 -30.89 7.41
N LEU A 604 -13.57 -29.64 7.09
CA LEU A 604 -13.34 -28.50 7.97
C LEU A 604 -14.31 -28.38 9.16
N LEU A 605 -15.52 -28.93 9.03
CA LEU A 605 -16.51 -28.89 10.11
C LEU A 605 -16.46 -30.11 11.03
N ALA A 606 -15.52 -31.05 10.83
CA ALA A 606 -15.25 -32.07 11.83
C ALA A 606 -14.50 -31.45 13.02
N LEU A 607 -15.20 -30.64 13.82
CA LEU A 607 -14.64 -29.92 14.98
C LEU A 607 -14.52 -30.81 16.22
N GLU A 608 -14.90 -32.09 16.12
CA GLU A 608 -14.77 -33.09 17.19
C GLU A 608 -13.37 -33.18 17.82
N PRO A 609 -12.25 -33.01 17.09
CA PRO A 609 -10.92 -33.00 17.68
C PRO A 609 -10.63 -31.74 18.51
N PHE A 610 -11.39 -30.66 18.35
CA PHE A 610 -11.06 -29.34 18.91
C PHE A 610 -11.97 -28.94 20.07
N ARG A 611 -12.31 -29.88 20.94
CA ARG A 611 -13.25 -29.68 22.06
C ARG A 611 -12.85 -28.61 23.10
N SER A 612 -11.65 -28.04 22.99
CA SER A 612 -11.19 -26.94 23.85
C SER A 612 -11.41 -25.57 23.24
N ALA A 613 -11.91 -25.48 22.00
CA ALA A 613 -12.09 -24.21 21.32
C ALA A 613 -13.11 -23.34 22.07
N GLN A 614 -12.70 -22.11 22.34
CA GLN A 614 -13.48 -21.06 22.98
C GLN A 614 -13.98 -20.04 21.95
N SER A 615 -13.24 -19.83 20.86
CA SER A 615 -13.63 -18.92 19.78
C SER A 615 -13.62 -19.64 18.44
N VAL A 616 -14.69 -19.49 17.66
CA VAL A 616 -14.79 -20.04 16.31
C VAL A 616 -15.28 -18.97 15.34
N THR A 617 -14.47 -18.68 14.32
CA THR A 617 -14.81 -17.78 13.22
C THR A 617 -14.92 -18.56 11.92
N LEU A 618 -16.09 -18.52 11.29
CA LEU A 618 -16.39 -19.19 10.04
C LEU A 618 -16.50 -18.16 8.92
N TYR A 619 -15.58 -18.22 7.96
CA TYR A 619 -15.60 -17.36 6.77
C TYR A 619 -16.27 -18.10 5.61
N LEU A 620 -17.45 -17.69 5.20
CA LEU A 620 -18.27 -18.38 4.21
C LEU A 620 -18.04 -17.83 2.79
N HIS A 621 -17.70 -18.70 1.85
CA HIS A 621 -17.47 -18.40 0.43
C HIS A 621 -18.53 -19.07 -0.45
N ASN A 622 -19.20 -18.31 -1.33
CA ASN A 622 -20.29 -18.81 -2.18
C ASN A 622 -19.91 -19.04 -3.64
N ASN A 623 -18.62 -19.20 -3.91
CA ASN A 623 -18.14 -19.48 -5.24
C ASN A 623 -17.25 -20.71 -5.25
N VAL A 624 -17.25 -21.39 -6.39
CA VAL A 624 -16.33 -22.49 -6.68
C VAL A 624 -15.78 -22.25 -8.06
N TYR A 625 -14.47 -22.44 -8.21
CA TYR A 625 -13.82 -22.42 -9.51
C TYR A 625 -13.98 -23.80 -10.14
N ARG A 626 -14.65 -23.86 -11.29
CA ARG A 626 -14.68 -25.08 -12.10
C ARG A 626 -13.58 -25.02 -13.14
N HIS A 627 -12.75 -26.07 -13.16
CA HIS A 627 -11.86 -26.33 -14.29
C HIS A 627 -12.71 -26.69 -15.50
N GLY A 628 -12.83 -25.77 -16.45
CA GLY A 628 -13.35 -26.08 -17.77
C GLY A 628 -12.39 -27.02 -18.48
N MET A 629 -12.72 -28.32 -18.56
CA MET A 629 -11.85 -29.34 -19.19
C MET A 629 -11.46 -29.01 -20.64
N SER A 630 -12.19 -28.13 -21.32
CA SER A 630 -11.99 -27.81 -22.74
C SER A 630 -11.30 -26.48 -23.02
N THR A 631 -11.35 -25.48 -22.13
CA THR A 631 -10.88 -24.12 -22.42
C THR A 631 -9.66 -23.69 -21.61
N GLY A 632 -9.30 -24.42 -20.54
CA GLY A 632 -8.25 -23.99 -19.61
C GLY A 632 -8.57 -22.67 -18.88
N MET A 633 -9.78 -22.13 -19.07
CA MET A 633 -10.28 -20.98 -18.31
C MET A 633 -11.00 -21.49 -17.06
N HIS A 634 -10.75 -20.79 -15.95
CA HIS A 634 -11.46 -21.03 -14.70
C HIS A 634 -12.77 -20.25 -14.72
N ASP A 635 -13.89 -20.96 -14.85
CA ASP A 635 -15.20 -20.33 -14.69
C ASP A 635 -15.53 -20.26 -13.21
N LYS A 636 -15.69 -19.03 -12.71
CA LYS A 636 -16.20 -18.77 -11.37
C LYS A 636 -17.70 -19.06 -11.34
N VAL A 637 -18.08 -20.15 -10.68
CA VAL A 637 -19.48 -20.57 -10.55
C VAL A 637 -19.96 -20.24 -9.14
N PHE A 638 -20.98 -19.38 -9.06
CA PHE A 638 -21.69 -19.16 -7.81
C PHE A 638 -22.55 -20.38 -7.48
N LEU A 639 -22.50 -20.82 -6.23
CA LEU A 639 -23.31 -21.95 -5.79
C LEU A 639 -24.77 -21.52 -5.77
N THR A 640 -25.59 -22.18 -6.60
CA THR A 640 -27.03 -22.02 -6.62
C THR A 640 -27.68 -23.22 -5.94
N ALA A 641 -28.50 -22.95 -4.92
CA ALA A 641 -29.23 -23.99 -4.21
C ALA A 641 -30.30 -24.59 -5.14
N ARG A 642 -30.36 -25.93 -5.23
CA ARG A 642 -31.51 -26.62 -5.86
C ARG A 642 -32.69 -26.79 -4.88
N GLN A 643 -32.40 -26.76 -3.59
CA GLN A 643 -33.34 -26.88 -2.49
C GLN A 643 -33.00 -25.80 -1.44
N PRO A 644 -33.94 -25.43 -0.55
CA PRO A 644 -33.62 -24.60 0.60
C PRO A 644 -32.48 -25.25 1.40
N GLY A 645 -31.43 -24.48 1.66
CA GLY A 645 -30.37 -24.89 2.57
C GLY A 645 -30.85 -24.95 4.01
N ASP A 646 -30.15 -25.65 4.88
CA ASP A 646 -30.49 -25.77 6.30
C ASP A 646 -29.23 -25.61 7.16
N CYS A 647 -29.32 -24.76 8.18
CA CYS A 647 -28.24 -24.56 9.15
C CYS A 647 -28.14 -25.70 10.19
N ALA A 648 -29.05 -26.67 10.23
CA ALA A 648 -28.98 -27.81 11.14
C ALA A 648 -27.66 -28.58 10.99
N ALA A 649 -27.15 -28.73 9.75
CA ALA A 649 -25.87 -29.36 9.50
C ALA A 649 -24.71 -28.59 10.16
N LEU A 650 -24.73 -27.25 10.11
CA LEU A 650 -23.73 -26.42 10.79
C LEU A 650 -23.82 -26.60 12.32
N VAL A 651 -25.02 -26.56 12.89
CA VAL A 651 -25.21 -26.74 14.35
C VAL A 651 -24.77 -28.13 14.82
N ALA A 652 -25.10 -29.18 14.06
CA ALA A 652 -24.66 -30.54 14.35
C ALA A 652 -23.12 -30.64 14.40
N ARG A 653 -22.41 -29.87 13.57
CA ARG A 653 -20.95 -29.82 13.52
C ARG A 653 -20.31 -28.96 14.61
N LEU A 654 -21.02 -27.94 15.09
CA LEU A 654 -20.62 -27.14 16.25
C LEU A 654 -20.94 -27.85 17.59
N THR A 655 -21.82 -28.86 17.58
CA THR A 655 -22.27 -29.61 18.77
C THR A 655 -21.12 -30.10 19.67
N PRO A 656 -19.98 -30.61 19.16
CA PRO A 656 -18.85 -31.00 20.00
C PRO A 656 -18.25 -29.86 20.83
N LEU A 657 -18.48 -28.60 20.44
CA LEU A 657 -17.96 -27.40 21.09
C LEU A 657 -18.95 -26.76 22.08
N ILE A 658 -20.17 -27.29 22.19
CA ILE A 658 -21.20 -26.80 23.14
C ILE A 658 -20.65 -26.49 24.54
N PRO A 659 -19.77 -27.33 25.14
CA PRO A 659 -19.30 -27.09 26.50
C PRO A 659 -18.28 -25.96 26.66
N THR A 660 -17.67 -25.47 25.58
CA THR A 660 -16.48 -24.59 25.66
C THR A 660 -16.58 -23.32 24.84
N ILE A 661 -17.38 -23.29 23.77
CA ILE A 661 -17.43 -22.12 22.89
C ILE A 661 -18.06 -20.92 23.60
N GLU A 662 -17.31 -19.83 23.63
CA GLU A 662 -17.65 -18.53 24.20
C GLU A 662 -17.91 -17.48 23.11
N SER A 663 -17.30 -17.62 21.93
CA SER A 663 -17.47 -16.73 20.77
C SER A 663 -17.72 -17.52 19.49
N LEU A 664 -18.73 -17.12 18.73
CA LEU A 664 -19.04 -17.67 17.40
C LEU A 664 -19.26 -16.54 16.39
N CYS A 665 -18.39 -16.47 15.39
CA CYS A 665 -18.49 -15.48 14.30
C CYS A 665 -18.76 -16.19 12.97
N ILE A 666 -19.72 -15.71 12.19
CA ILE A 666 -20.01 -16.19 10.84
C ILE A 666 -19.90 -14.99 9.90
N GLN A 667 -18.86 -14.95 9.08
CA GLN A 667 -18.51 -13.82 8.23
C GLN A 667 -18.50 -14.21 6.75
N PHE A 668 -18.61 -13.23 5.86
CA PHE A 668 -18.58 -13.40 4.40
C PHE A 668 -17.51 -12.47 3.79
N PRO A 669 -16.22 -12.86 3.83
CA PRO A 669 -15.10 -11.94 3.57
C PRO A 669 -15.01 -11.45 2.13
N GLU A 670 -15.63 -12.14 1.17
CA GLU A 670 -15.60 -11.75 -0.24
C GLU A 670 -16.44 -10.50 -0.55
N TYR A 671 -17.05 -9.90 0.47
CA TYR A 671 -17.73 -8.63 0.40
C TYR A 671 -16.77 -7.45 0.23
N ALA A 672 -15.64 -7.45 0.95
CA ALA A 672 -14.61 -6.40 0.92
C ALA A 672 -13.97 -6.17 -0.46
N PHE A 673 -14.20 -7.07 -1.44
CA PHE A 673 -13.68 -6.96 -2.80
C PHE A 673 -14.73 -6.52 -3.83
N GLY A 674 -15.87 -5.94 -3.41
CA GLY A 674 -16.91 -5.45 -4.32
C GLY A 674 -17.61 -6.56 -5.13
N ARG A 675 -17.69 -7.78 -4.59
CA ARG A 675 -18.24 -8.96 -5.29
C ARG A 675 -19.53 -9.46 -4.64
N HIS A 676 -20.60 -8.67 -4.82
CA HIS A 676 -21.93 -8.78 -4.18
C HIS A 676 -22.70 -10.10 -4.41
N LYS A 677 -22.32 -10.92 -5.38
CA LYS A 677 -23.03 -12.18 -5.70
C LYS A 677 -22.88 -13.26 -4.63
N ASN A 678 -21.97 -13.09 -3.68
CA ASN A 678 -21.69 -14.12 -2.69
C ASN A 678 -22.74 -14.23 -1.57
N VAL A 679 -23.27 -13.11 -1.09
CA VAL A 679 -24.25 -13.08 0.01
C VAL A 679 -25.68 -13.43 -0.43
N GLN A 680 -25.97 -13.41 -1.73
CA GLN A 680 -27.32 -13.72 -2.25
C GLN A 680 -27.79 -15.15 -1.92
N CYS A 681 -26.86 -16.09 -1.69
CA CYS A 681 -27.19 -17.45 -1.28
C CYS A 681 -27.92 -17.51 0.07
N LEU A 682 -27.72 -16.52 0.95
CA LEU A 682 -28.34 -16.45 2.28
C LEU A 682 -29.86 -16.46 2.22
N ARG A 683 -30.46 -15.94 1.14
CA ARG A 683 -31.92 -15.96 0.93
C ARG A 683 -32.48 -17.37 0.87
N ASN A 684 -31.67 -18.32 0.38
CA ASN A 684 -32.05 -19.71 0.16
C ASN A 684 -31.71 -20.62 1.34
N ILE A 685 -31.08 -20.13 2.41
CA ILE A 685 -30.68 -20.93 3.58
C ILE A 685 -31.66 -20.69 4.72
N GLU A 686 -32.24 -21.74 5.32
CA GLU A 686 -33.13 -21.64 6.48
C GLU A 686 -32.42 -21.06 7.71
N THR A 687 -33.20 -20.42 8.60
CA THR A 687 -32.65 -19.78 9.80
C THR A 687 -32.10 -20.82 10.79
N LEU A 688 -31.09 -20.42 11.55
CA LEU A 688 -30.61 -21.16 12.69
C LEU A 688 -31.72 -21.41 13.70
N SER A 689 -31.68 -22.57 14.31
CA SER A 689 -32.83 -23.03 15.07
C SER A 689 -32.54 -23.66 16.43
N GLN A 690 -31.25 -23.80 16.80
CA GLN A 690 -30.83 -24.60 17.96
C GLN A 690 -29.58 -24.08 18.72
N LEU A 691 -29.18 -22.80 18.62
CA LEU A 691 -28.04 -22.29 19.39
C LEU A 691 -28.30 -22.15 20.90
N GLN A 692 -29.54 -22.31 21.36
CA GLN A 692 -29.92 -22.28 22.79
C GLN A 692 -29.13 -23.27 23.67
N HIS A 693 -28.55 -24.32 23.10
CA HIS A 693 -27.81 -25.34 23.85
C HIS A 693 -26.37 -24.91 24.21
N PHE A 694 -25.84 -23.86 23.59
CA PHE A 694 -24.48 -23.37 23.77
C PHE A 694 -24.39 -22.47 25.01
N LYS A 695 -24.42 -23.08 26.20
CA LYS A 695 -24.52 -22.37 27.50
C LYS A 695 -23.32 -21.49 27.85
N CYS A 696 -22.20 -21.64 27.15
CA CYS A 696 -21.00 -20.83 27.36
C CYS A 696 -20.90 -19.67 26.36
N LEU A 697 -21.76 -19.61 25.33
CA LEU A 697 -21.67 -18.63 24.26
C LEU A 697 -22.06 -17.25 24.79
N LYS A 698 -21.09 -16.33 24.79
CA LYS A 698 -21.21 -14.94 25.25
C LYS A 698 -21.28 -13.96 24.09
N TYR A 699 -20.56 -14.23 23.00
CA TYR A 699 -20.54 -13.39 21.80
C TYR A 699 -20.99 -14.17 20.57
N ILE A 700 -21.83 -13.56 19.75
CA ILE A 700 -22.19 -14.10 18.44
C ILE A 700 -22.18 -13.00 17.37
N SER A 701 -21.47 -13.21 16.28
CA SER A 701 -21.55 -12.39 15.06
C SER A 701 -22.16 -13.21 13.94
N ILE A 702 -23.28 -12.75 13.35
CA ILE A 702 -24.03 -13.54 12.37
C ILE A 702 -24.83 -12.68 11.38
N PRO A 703 -24.95 -13.08 10.10
CA PRO A 703 -25.87 -12.45 9.16
C PRO A 703 -27.32 -12.51 9.60
N GLN A 704 -28.04 -11.39 9.50
CA GLN A 704 -29.47 -11.35 9.80
C GLN A 704 -30.25 -12.47 9.09
N PRO A 705 -30.07 -12.76 7.79
CA PRO A 705 -30.86 -13.80 7.13
C PRO A 705 -30.70 -15.22 7.72
N LEU A 706 -29.58 -15.49 8.40
CA LEU A 706 -29.34 -16.76 9.09
C LEU A 706 -29.92 -16.76 10.51
N LEU A 707 -30.05 -15.59 11.14
CA LEU A 707 -30.59 -15.45 12.49
C LEU A 707 -32.11 -15.27 12.50
N TYR A 708 -32.62 -14.35 11.67
CA TYR A 708 -33.99 -13.87 11.69
C TYR A 708 -34.46 -13.53 10.26
N LYS A 709 -35.49 -14.23 9.79
CA LYS A 709 -36.15 -13.95 8.51
C LYS A 709 -37.44 -13.16 8.73
N SER A 710 -37.78 -12.35 7.73
CA SER A 710 -39.01 -11.55 7.63
C SER A 710 -40.24 -12.23 8.23
N PRO A 711 -41.14 -11.48 8.89
CA PRO A 711 -42.42 -11.98 9.41
C PRO A 711 -43.33 -12.61 8.34
N ALA A 712 -43.06 -12.39 7.04
CA ALA A 712 -43.72 -13.12 5.96
C ALA A 712 -43.42 -14.65 5.98
N SER A 713 -42.38 -15.07 6.70
CA SER A 713 -42.10 -16.50 6.91
C SER A 713 -43.11 -17.11 7.89
N ARG A 714 -43.78 -18.18 7.46
CA ARG A 714 -44.85 -18.84 8.23
C ARG A 714 -44.39 -19.52 9.53
N ILE A 715 -43.08 -19.59 9.78
CA ILE A 715 -42.48 -20.33 10.90
C ILE A 715 -41.53 -19.40 11.64
N ARG A 716 -42.08 -18.53 12.51
CA ARG A 716 -41.29 -17.75 13.46
C ARG A 716 -41.11 -18.57 14.73
N ARG A 717 -39.86 -18.91 15.05
CA ARG A 717 -39.52 -19.52 16.35
C ARG A 717 -39.18 -18.40 17.33
N PRO A 718 -39.60 -18.49 18.61
CA PRO A 718 -39.21 -17.51 19.62
C PRO A 718 -37.68 -17.42 19.71
N ILE A 719 -37.12 -16.22 19.82
CA ILE A 719 -35.66 -16.03 19.87
C ILE A 719 -35.00 -16.76 21.06
N THR A 720 -35.74 -16.96 22.15
CA THR A 720 -35.31 -17.76 23.32
C THR A 720 -35.11 -19.24 23.03
N LYS A 721 -35.66 -19.74 21.93
CA LYS A 721 -35.42 -21.11 21.44
C LYS A 721 -34.24 -21.19 20.47
N VAL A 722 -33.80 -20.05 19.95
CA VAL A 722 -32.72 -19.96 18.98
C VAL A 722 -31.42 -19.59 19.67
N LEU A 723 -31.39 -18.54 20.50
CA LEU A 723 -30.19 -18.01 21.15
C LEU A 723 -30.07 -18.45 22.63
N PRO A 724 -28.84 -18.66 23.14
CA PRO A 724 -28.61 -19.04 24.53
C PRO A 724 -28.76 -17.87 25.50
N ALA A 725 -29.14 -18.16 26.75
CA ALA A 725 -29.30 -17.17 27.83
C ALA A 725 -27.97 -16.56 28.31
N SER A 726 -26.83 -17.17 27.98
CA SER A 726 -25.49 -16.73 28.37
C SER A 726 -24.96 -15.54 27.57
N LEU A 727 -25.69 -15.11 26.54
CA LEU A 727 -25.23 -14.10 25.60
C LEU A 727 -25.02 -12.74 26.29
N GLU A 728 -23.87 -12.13 26.03
CA GLU A 728 -23.45 -10.81 26.53
C GLU A 728 -23.46 -9.76 25.41
N SER A 729 -23.11 -10.17 24.18
CA SER A 729 -23.04 -9.28 23.02
C SER A 729 -23.46 -10.02 21.75
N ILE A 730 -24.16 -9.30 20.85
CA ILE A 730 -24.62 -9.81 19.56
C ILE A 730 -24.25 -8.83 18.44
N CYS A 731 -23.54 -9.31 17.43
CA CYS A 731 -23.27 -8.58 16.20
C CYS A 731 -24.12 -9.18 15.08
N VAL A 732 -24.92 -8.34 14.41
CA VAL A 732 -25.77 -8.75 13.29
C VAL A 732 -25.28 -8.09 12.02
N THR A 733 -24.80 -8.90 11.08
CA THR A 733 -24.30 -8.42 9.79
C THR A 733 -25.41 -8.41 8.73
N PHE A 734 -25.31 -7.49 7.77
CA PHE A 734 -26.35 -7.26 6.74
C PHE A 734 -27.76 -7.03 7.33
N PRO A 735 -27.91 -6.19 8.38
CA PRO A 735 -29.19 -5.94 9.01
C PRO A 735 -30.17 -5.28 8.03
N THR A 736 -31.46 -5.55 8.15
CA THR A 736 -32.55 -4.84 7.47
C THR A 736 -33.45 -4.15 8.50
N LEU A 737 -34.37 -3.28 8.08
CA LEU A 737 -35.34 -2.65 9.00
C LEU A 737 -36.22 -3.66 9.75
N GLU A 738 -36.29 -4.91 9.28
CA GLU A 738 -36.99 -5.99 9.99
C GLU A 738 -36.28 -6.41 11.28
N ILE A 739 -35.02 -6.00 11.48
CA ILE A 739 -34.25 -6.24 12.70
C ILE A 739 -34.97 -5.71 13.94
N ARG A 740 -35.79 -4.65 13.80
CA ARG A 740 -36.63 -4.10 14.87
C ARG A 740 -37.47 -5.19 15.55
N GLY A 741 -38.01 -6.13 14.77
CA GLY A 741 -38.81 -7.23 15.30
C GLY A 741 -38.02 -8.21 16.16
N LEU A 742 -36.75 -8.45 15.81
CA LEU A 742 -35.82 -9.22 16.64
C LEU A 742 -35.45 -8.46 17.91
N LEU A 743 -35.13 -7.17 17.78
CA LEU A 743 -34.77 -6.30 18.90
C LEU A 743 -35.88 -6.17 19.94
N THR A 744 -37.14 -6.05 19.49
CA THR A 744 -38.32 -6.08 20.39
C THR A 744 -38.41 -7.41 21.14
N GLU A 745 -38.17 -8.56 20.48
CA GLU A 745 -38.18 -9.85 21.17
C GLU A 745 -37.04 -9.98 22.21
N LEU A 746 -35.84 -9.51 21.87
CA LEU A 746 -34.70 -9.50 22.78
C LEU A 746 -35.01 -8.67 24.04
N LEU A 747 -35.55 -7.46 23.86
CA LEU A 747 -35.97 -6.58 24.94
C LEU A 747 -37.05 -7.23 25.83
N GLN A 748 -38.10 -7.80 25.23
CA GLN A 748 -39.18 -8.48 25.96
C GLN A 748 -38.68 -9.66 26.80
N CYS A 749 -37.62 -10.35 26.32
CA CYS A 749 -37.04 -11.51 26.99
C CYS A 749 -35.83 -11.15 27.87
N GLN A 750 -35.43 -9.88 27.96
CA GLN A 750 -34.20 -9.46 28.65
C GLN A 750 -34.25 -9.80 30.15
N ILE A 751 -35.40 -9.57 30.79
CA ILE A 751 -35.58 -9.82 32.24
C ILE A 751 -35.52 -11.33 32.56
N ASP A 752 -36.05 -12.19 31.69
CA ASP A 752 -36.22 -13.61 32.01
C ASP A 752 -35.11 -14.50 31.43
N HIS A 753 -34.58 -14.16 30.25
CA HIS A 753 -33.65 -15.03 29.51
C HIS A 753 -32.34 -14.34 29.16
N PHE A 754 -32.34 -13.12 28.61
CA PHE A 754 -31.12 -12.41 28.16
C PHE A 754 -30.59 -11.40 29.18
N ARG A 755 -30.50 -11.81 30.45
CA ARG A 755 -30.10 -10.91 31.56
C ARG A 755 -28.70 -10.33 31.44
N ASN A 756 -27.82 -11.03 30.73
CA ASN A 756 -26.42 -10.65 30.57
C ASN A 756 -26.16 -9.84 29.29
N LEU A 757 -27.16 -9.71 28.41
CA LEU A 757 -27.00 -9.00 27.14
C LEU A 757 -26.84 -7.52 27.41
N LYS A 758 -25.71 -6.96 26.99
CA LYS A 758 -25.31 -5.56 27.19
C LYS A 758 -25.13 -4.82 25.89
N GLU A 759 -24.86 -5.52 24.80
CA GLU A 759 -24.43 -4.92 23.55
C GLU A 759 -25.10 -5.58 22.35
N VAL A 760 -25.52 -4.74 21.40
CA VAL A 760 -26.00 -5.11 20.08
C VAL A 760 -25.23 -4.29 19.06
N GLU A 761 -24.47 -4.93 18.19
CA GLU A 761 -23.82 -4.29 17.04
C GLU A 761 -24.57 -4.65 15.76
N LEU A 762 -24.82 -3.66 14.91
CA LEU A 762 -25.45 -3.79 13.60
C LEU A 762 -24.44 -3.38 12.53
N GLU A 763 -23.78 -4.36 11.92
CA GLU A 763 -22.75 -4.15 10.89
C GLU A 763 -23.41 -4.06 9.51
N THR A 764 -23.54 -2.83 9.03
CA THR A 764 -24.21 -2.49 7.77
C THR A 764 -23.27 -2.61 6.57
N SER A 765 -23.86 -2.71 5.38
CA SER A 765 -23.14 -2.89 4.13
C SER A 765 -23.92 -2.25 2.99
N ILE A 766 -23.22 -1.65 2.02
CA ILE A 766 -23.88 -0.90 0.93
C ILE A 766 -24.64 -1.78 -0.06
N ASP A 767 -24.32 -3.08 -0.14
CA ASP A 767 -24.92 -3.98 -1.13
C ASP A 767 -25.78 -5.09 -0.53
N CYS A 768 -25.80 -5.24 0.80
CA CYS A 768 -26.62 -6.24 1.45
C CYS A 768 -27.17 -5.76 2.78
N GLY A 769 -28.48 -5.94 2.95
CA GLY A 769 -29.19 -5.37 4.08
C GLY A 769 -29.67 -3.96 3.76
N GLU A 770 -29.84 -3.17 4.81
CA GLU A 770 -30.05 -1.74 4.77
C GLU A 770 -28.71 -1.04 4.99
N ASP A 771 -28.59 0.06 4.28
CA ASP A 771 -27.43 0.94 4.29
C ASP A 771 -27.27 1.65 5.65
N PHE A 772 -26.03 1.99 6.02
CA PHE A 772 -25.72 2.64 7.32
C PHE A 772 -26.61 3.84 7.59
N GLY A 773 -26.75 4.77 6.63
CA GLY A 773 -27.53 5.99 6.81
C GLY A 773 -29.03 5.73 6.99
N VAL A 774 -29.55 4.61 6.47
CA VAL A 774 -30.95 4.21 6.66
C VAL A 774 -31.18 3.71 8.08
N LEU A 775 -30.27 2.88 8.61
CA LEU A 775 -30.38 2.33 9.97
C LEU A 775 -30.02 3.35 11.05
N ASP A 776 -28.94 4.11 10.88
CA ASP A 776 -28.53 5.15 11.84
C ASP A 776 -29.55 6.31 11.88
N GLY A 777 -30.16 6.63 10.74
CA GLY A 777 -31.22 7.62 10.63
C GLY A 777 -32.62 7.13 11.05
N ASP A 778 -32.75 5.90 11.54
CA ASP A 778 -34.04 5.31 11.89
C ASP A 778 -34.56 5.79 13.25
N ASP A 779 -35.74 6.44 13.27
CA ASP A 779 -36.34 7.01 14.49
C ASP A 779 -37.34 6.08 15.19
N HIS A 780 -37.02 4.78 15.24
CA HIS A 780 -37.91 3.80 15.86
C HIS A 780 -37.74 3.78 17.40
N ALA A 781 -38.86 3.72 18.15
CA ALA A 781 -38.83 3.77 19.62
C ALA A 781 -37.96 2.68 20.29
N ILE A 782 -37.79 1.54 19.60
CA ILE A 782 -36.99 0.41 20.11
C ILE A 782 -35.54 0.78 20.47
N TRP A 783 -34.95 1.77 19.79
CA TRP A 783 -33.58 2.19 20.05
C TRP A 783 -33.45 2.84 21.43
N ASP A 784 -34.42 3.68 21.78
CA ASP A 784 -34.51 4.33 23.09
C ASP A 784 -34.88 3.28 24.16
N ASP A 785 -35.83 2.39 23.88
CA ASP A 785 -36.23 1.33 24.81
C ASP A 785 -35.08 0.38 25.19
N LEU A 786 -34.23 -0.02 24.21
CA LEU A 786 -33.04 -0.84 24.46
C LEU A 786 -32.04 -0.10 25.36
N LYS A 787 -31.82 1.20 25.08
CA LYS A 787 -30.92 2.04 25.86
C LYS A 787 -31.40 2.21 27.29
N GLU A 788 -32.70 2.44 27.50
CA GLU A 788 -33.31 2.51 28.83
C GLU A 788 -33.16 1.19 29.60
N ALA A 789 -33.19 0.08 28.89
CA ALA A 789 -32.97 -1.24 29.45
C ALA A 789 -31.48 -1.59 29.66
N GLY A 790 -30.56 -0.66 29.39
CA GLY A 790 -29.12 -0.82 29.59
C GLY A 790 -28.41 -1.64 28.50
N ILE A 791 -29.05 -1.83 27.34
CA ILE A 791 -28.44 -2.44 26.16
C ILE A 791 -27.93 -1.33 25.24
N VAL A 792 -26.63 -1.32 24.96
CA VAL A 792 -26.02 -0.37 24.04
C VAL A 792 -26.12 -0.91 22.62
N VAL A 793 -26.65 -0.09 21.71
CA VAL A 793 -26.72 -0.41 20.28
C VAL A 793 -25.68 0.39 19.52
N TYR A 794 -24.83 -0.31 18.78
CA TYR A 794 -23.88 0.25 17.84
C TYR A 794 -24.34 -0.07 16.42
N ILE A 795 -24.25 0.93 15.54
CA ILE A 795 -24.43 0.74 14.10
C ILE A 795 -23.06 1.04 13.51
N THR A 796 -22.51 0.08 12.78
CA THR A 796 -21.17 0.14 12.18
C THR A 796 -21.27 -0.13 10.69
N HIS A 797 -20.21 0.19 9.95
CA HIS A 797 -20.10 0.00 8.50
C HIS A 797 -18.66 -0.38 8.16
N ASP A 798 -18.47 -1.07 7.04
CA ASP A 798 -17.14 -1.33 6.49
C ASP A 798 -16.47 0.02 6.13
N PRO A 799 -15.22 0.27 6.53
CA PRO A 799 -14.50 1.50 6.15
C PRO A 799 -14.44 1.72 4.62
N GLY A 800 -14.45 0.65 3.82
CA GLY A 800 -14.50 0.72 2.36
C GLY A 800 -15.86 1.15 1.79
N ASP A 801 -16.91 1.09 2.60
CA ASP A 801 -18.29 1.37 2.23
C ASP A 801 -18.74 2.80 2.53
N VAL A 802 -17.86 3.62 3.11
CA VAL A 802 -18.17 4.99 3.58
C VAL A 802 -18.79 5.83 2.46
N LYS A 803 -20.05 6.23 2.66
CA LYS A 803 -20.73 7.21 1.81
C LYS A 803 -20.78 8.57 2.48
N PRO A 804 -20.44 9.67 1.77
CA PRO A 804 -20.55 11.02 2.31
C PRO A 804 -21.95 11.35 2.84
N GLU A 805 -23.01 10.90 2.15
CA GLU A 805 -24.40 11.17 2.51
C GLU A 805 -24.84 10.62 3.88
N TRP A 806 -24.13 9.63 4.44
CA TRP A 806 -24.41 9.10 5.78
C TRP A 806 -24.21 10.13 6.89
N TYR A 807 -23.33 11.09 6.64
CA TYR A 807 -22.90 12.09 7.62
C TYR A 807 -23.39 13.50 7.27
N GLU A 808 -23.91 13.70 6.05
CA GLU A 808 -24.44 14.97 5.53
C GLU A 808 -25.88 15.27 6.00
N GLY A 809 -26.12 15.25 7.32
CA GLY A 809 -27.08 16.16 7.97
C GLY A 809 -28.57 15.77 8.13
N VAL A 810 -29.11 16.34 9.22
CA VAL A 810 -30.54 16.56 9.61
C VAL A 810 -31.25 15.46 10.40
N LYS A 811 -30.83 14.19 10.37
CA LYS A 811 -31.50 13.13 11.17
C LYS A 811 -30.72 12.56 12.37
N ALA A 812 -29.41 12.78 12.45
CA ALA A 812 -28.64 12.25 13.58
C ALA A 812 -28.98 12.98 14.89
N LYS A 813 -29.71 12.31 15.79
CA LYS A 813 -30.04 12.79 17.15
C LYS A 813 -28.81 13.05 18.05
N ASN A 814 -27.59 12.74 17.61
CA ASN A 814 -26.37 12.79 18.41
C ASN A 814 -25.25 13.63 17.77
N VAL A 815 -25.37 14.96 17.83
CA VAL A 815 -24.29 15.91 17.46
C VAL A 815 -23.00 15.67 18.25
N GLY A 816 -23.08 15.07 19.45
CA GLY A 816 -21.91 14.74 20.29
C GLY A 816 -20.96 13.71 19.67
N LYS A 817 -21.46 12.72 18.91
CA LYS A 817 -20.61 11.70 18.27
C LYS A 817 -19.76 12.25 17.13
N VAL A 818 -20.17 13.36 16.52
CA VAL A 818 -19.41 14.04 15.46
C VAL A 818 -18.12 14.67 16.02
N ALA A 819 -18.14 15.14 17.28
CA ALA A 819 -16.94 15.65 17.95
C ALA A 819 -15.94 14.53 18.25
N ASP A 820 -16.42 13.38 18.73
CA ASP A 820 -15.58 12.20 18.97
C ASP A 820 -14.96 11.66 17.65
N TRP A 821 -15.72 11.69 16.55
CA TRP A 821 -15.21 11.31 15.22
C TRP A 821 -14.14 12.27 14.68
N ILE A 822 -14.32 13.58 14.90
CA ILE A 822 -13.30 14.58 14.51
C ILE A 822 -11.99 14.37 15.31
N GLU A 823 -12.06 13.99 16.59
CA GLU A 823 -10.87 13.63 17.37
C GLU A 823 -10.20 12.33 16.88
N THR A 824 -10.93 11.43 16.22
CA THR A 824 -10.33 10.23 15.61
C THR A 824 -9.65 10.48 14.26
N LEU A 825 -10.02 11.54 13.53
CA LEU A 825 -9.38 11.93 12.26
C LEU A 825 -7.94 12.49 12.44
N ASP A 826 -7.59 12.98 13.63
CA ASP A 826 -6.25 13.45 13.96
C ASP A 826 -5.28 12.30 14.35
N LYS A 827 -5.76 11.05 14.39
CA LYS A 827 -4.91 9.87 14.54
C LYS A 827 -4.46 9.43 13.15
N PRO A 828 -3.16 9.23 12.90
CA PRO A 828 -2.69 8.72 11.62
C PRO A 828 -3.37 7.38 11.34
N GLU A 829 -4.13 7.30 10.25
CA GLU A 829 -4.62 6.03 9.73
C GLU A 829 -3.41 5.12 9.51
N GLU A 830 -3.40 3.96 10.18
CA GLU A 830 -2.48 2.89 9.80
C GLU A 830 -2.82 2.51 8.35
N PRO A 831 -1.85 2.47 7.43
CA PRO A 831 -2.12 2.14 6.04
C PRO A 831 -2.72 0.74 5.95
N ASP A 832 -4.02 0.70 5.61
CA ASP A 832 -4.77 -0.52 5.44
C ASP A 832 -4.34 -1.21 4.13
N ILE A 833 -3.53 -2.27 4.26
CA ILE A 833 -3.19 -3.16 3.15
C ILE A 833 -4.37 -4.13 2.95
N VAL A 834 -5.45 -3.58 2.39
CA VAL A 834 -6.68 -4.31 2.07
C VAL A 834 -6.36 -5.44 1.10
N GLY A 835 -6.33 -6.66 1.65
CA GLY A 835 -6.00 -7.89 0.95
C GLY A 835 -5.41 -8.97 1.87
N PHE A 836 -4.80 -8.58 3.00
CA PHE A 836 -4.24 -9.52 3.98
C PHE A 836 -4.47 -9.10 5.45
N THR A 837 -5.20 -8.02 5.76
CA THR A 837 -5.47 -7.60 7.14
C THR A 837 -6.19 -8.69 7.96
N PRO A 838 -7.24 -9.38 7.46
CA PRO A 838 -7.80 -10.56 8.16
C PRO A 838 -6.81 -11.72 8.32
N PHE A 839 -5.74 -11.74 7.52
CA PHE A 839 -4.65 -12.72 7.56
C PHE A 839 -3.57 -12.37 8.61
N TRP A 840 -3.47 -11.10 9.05
CA TRP A 840 -2.54 -10.65 10.09
C TRP A 840 -3.23 -10.36 11.44
N ASP A 841 -4.50 -9.92 11.46
CA ASP A 841 -5.21 -9.55 12.70
C ASP A 841 -5.46 -10.75 13.61
N GLY A 842 -5.56 -11.97 13.05
CA GLY A 842 -5.59 -13.21 13.82
C GLY A 842 -4.25 -13.61 14.48
N VAL A 843 -3.17 -12.87 14.22
CA VAL A 843 -1.82 -13.08 14.79
C VAL A 843 -1.43 -11.98 15.79
N ASN A 844 -2.15 -10.85 15.83
CA ASN A 844 -2.03 -9.84 16.87
C ASN A 844 -2.72 -10.31 18.16
N VAL A 845 -2.14 -11.31 18.82
CA VAL A 845 -2.39 -11.59 20.23
C VAL A 845 -1.57 -10.59 21.02
N ASP A 846 -2.22 -9.72 21.82
CA ASP A 846 -1.60 -8.75 22.74
C ASP A 846 -0.22 -9.22 23.26
N ILE A 847 0.84 -8.51 22.87
CA ILE A 847 2.18 -8.60 23.48
C ILE A 847 2.33 -7.54 24.56
#